data_AF-A0A3T1CYE6-F1
#
_entry.id   AF-A0A3T1CYE6-F1
#
_cell.length_a   1.000
_cell.length_b   1.000
_cell.length_c   1.000
_cell.angle_alpha   90.00
_cell.angle_beta   90.00
_cell.angle_gamma   90.00
#
_symmetry.space_group_name_H-M   'P 1'
#
loop_
_entity.id
_entity.type
_entity.pdbx_description
1 polymer ?
#
loop_
_entity_poly.entity_id
_entity_poly.type
_entity_poly.pdbx_seq_one_letter_code
_entity_poly.pdbx_strand_id
1 'polypeptide(L)'
;MNMTRHRWNQPLKLILATLVATSIWSAAGAPQHASAASSDVQQLTQNRAKQDILAKWLQYRPMDMVKAGYTSEDGIYNTDAIYKQAPQLIAPYSPGKLKPQYIEDGINAANFVRYLAGVPDDLVADSSLEQQQQTGALLNAVNKQLSHHPVQPADMSQSQFDLGYKATSSSNLFLGSNTFYDNVLGYMSDSDASNIDRVGHRRWIINPTMKKTMFGMVYADMSYGYPVPFATMSAFNSERNPSEVSYDYVAWPSAGYFPQEVFSPNDAWSVSLNTSRYDKSHTNDIRVELVRERDERKWSFNASDTDREGKFFNVDTGGYGGIPYSIIFRPDGIEEFAEDDTFSVSITGVYGRDGQAQEIHFQTTMFEMLPHFTANAPIKLHVGETIQLRLESGTQTSDNLFVSSNSSIVSIDAQGRITGIRKGEAYVSVDRYIGDPKSKIVTLRVSGNGDEKVSTWAQGAYLKAKGNGLIPMDFDLNYQRPISRITFTGMAVRMLEIVMKQDIVENQVLHNDINSTPFRDVSDWAVNWANKNGIISGTSATTFSPDATITREQAAKLLLNVYDKALNMKKGAGSSVNATSGGIATATPFADDNLISPWAKNVVYEAVRLNLLQGTDSTHFDPHGKLTHEQTYVILERVFELIEG
;
A
#
# COMPACT_ATOMS: atom_id res chain seq x y z
N MET A 1 52.74 35.29 -34.93
CA MET A 1 51.90 35.16 -36.14
C MET A 1 50.43 35.33 -35.73
N ASN A 2 49.92 36.54 -35.96
CA ASN A 2 48.53 37.06 -36.14
C ASN A 2 47.37 36.41 -35.34
N MET A 3 46.63 37.03 -34.40
CA MET A 3 45.87 38.32 -34.36
C MET A 3 44.87 38.46 -35.55
N THR A 4 43.57 38.81 -35.46
CA THR A 4 42.85 39.77 -34.59
C THR A 4 41.30 39.68 -34.77
N ARG A 5 40.56 40.38 -33.88
CA ARG A 5 39.10 40.58 -33.70
C ARG A 5 38.39 41.48 -34.76
N HIS A 6 37.06 41.37 -34.91
CA HIS A 6 35.99 42.33 -34.47
C HIS A 6 34.72 42.45 -35.38
N ARG A 7 33.53 42.32 -34.73
CA ARG A 7 32.22 43.07 -34.76
C ARG A 7 31.58 43.58 -36.08
N TRP A 8 30.24 43.55 -36.19
CA TRP A 8 29.27 44.69 -36.18
C TRP A 8 27.79 44.24 -36.40
N ASN A 9 26.83 45.10 -36.05
CA ASN A 9 25.39 44.94 -35.72
C ASN A 9 24.35 45.04 -36.88
N GLN A 10 23.17 44.39 -36.69
CA GLN A 10 21.75 44.76 -37.05
C GLN A 10 21.31 44.98 -38.53
N PRO A 11 19.99 45.19 -38.86
CA PRO A 11 18.69 44.58 -38.44
C PRO A 11 17.75 44.25 -39.64
N LEU A 12 16.53 43.70 -39.45
CA LEU A 12 15.41 43.92 -40.39
C LEU A 12 14.00 43.63 -39.81
N LYS A 13 13.07 44.56 -40.10
CA LYS A 13 11.65 44.61 -39.71
C LYS A 13 10.74 44.23 -40.89
N LEU A 14 9.59 43.64 -40.53
CA LEU A 14 8.21 43.72 -41.07
C LEU A 14 7.96 44.06 -42.56
N ILE A 15 7.08 43.26 -43.19
CA ILE A 15 6.14 43.71 -44.23
C ILE A 15 4.73 43.17 -43.91
N LEU A 16 3.75 44.07 -44.06
CA LEU A 16 2.31 43.95 -43.86
C LEU A 16 1.62 43.86 -45.24
N ALA A 17 0.52 43.10 -45.38
CA ALA A 17 -0.48 43.34 -46.42
C ALA A 17 -1.87 42.83 -46.01
N THR A 18 -2.87 43.70 -46.21
CA THR A 18 -4.27 43.62 -45.79
C THR A 18 -5.17 43.38 -47.00
N LEU A 19 -6.31 42.69 -46.86
CA LEU A 19 -7.54 43.01 -47.62
C LEU A 19 -8.82 42.40 -47.01
N VAL A 20 -9.91 43.14 -47.20
CA VAL A 20 -11.18 43.19 -46.46
C VAL A 20 -12.30 42.47 -47.22
N ALA A 21 -13.27 41.86 -46.51
CA ALA A 21 -14.68 41.82 -46.94
C ALA A 21 -15.64 41.52 -45.77
N THR A 22 -16.71 42.32 -45.71
CA THR A 22 -17.78 42.39 -44.69
C THR A 22 -18.95 41.46 -44.98
N SER A 23 -19.62 40.92 -43.95
CA SER A 23 -21.06 40.58 -44.01
C SER A 23 -21.71 40.49 -42.62
N ILE A 24 -22.53 41.52 -42.33
CA ILE A 24 -23.82 41.56 -41.61
C ILE A 24 -24.14 40.35 -40.70
N TRP A 25 -24.24 40.58 -39.39
CA TRP A 25 -24.97 39.72 -38.46
C TRP A 25 -26.07 40.51 -37.74
N SER A 26 -27.29 40.04 -37.95
CA SER A 26 -28.51 40.41 -37.24
C SER A 26 -28.40 40.10 -35.74
N ALA A 27 -28.92 41.02 -34.93
CA ALA A 27 -29.04 40.87 -33.48
C ALA A 27 -29.96 39.68 -33.13
N ALA A 28 -29.38 38.64 -32.53
CA ALA A 28 -30.07 37.65 -31.71
C ALA A 28 -29.29 37.54 -30.39
N GLY A 29 -30.01 37.55 -29.27
CA GLY A 29 -29.47 37.79 -27.93
C GLY A 29 -28.26 36.93 -27.58
N ALA A 30 -27.28 37.56 -26.94
CA ALA A 30 -26.15 36.86 -26.35
C ALA A 30 -26.68 35.87 -25.29
N PRO A 31 -26.32 34.57 -25.35
CA PRO A 31 -26.47 33.70 -24.21
C PRO A 31 -25.59 34.25 -23.09
N GLN A 32 -26.14 34.36 -21.88
CA GLN A 32 -25.34 34.55 -20.67
C GLN A 32 -24.22 33.51 -20.69
N HIS A 33 -22.96 33.97 -20.62
CA HIS A 33 -21.81 33.11 -20.45
C HIS A 33 -22.00 32.30 -19.16
N ALA A 34 -22.41 31.04 -19.28
CA ALA A 34 -22.22 30.06 -18.23
C ALA A 34 -20.71 29.93 -18.03
N SER A 35 -20.20 30.40 -16.88
CA SER A 35 -18.83 30.11 -16.47
C SER A 35 -18.66 28.60 -16.44
N ALA A 36 -17.70 28.06 -17.19
CA ALA A 36 -17.35 26.66 -17.07
C ALA A 36 -16.95 26.36 -15.63
N ALA A 37 -17.35 25.20 -15.10
CA ALA A 37 -16.94 24.77 -13.77
C ALA A 37 -15.41 24.66 -13.72
N SER A 38 -14.82 25.00 -12.58
CA SER A 38 -13.35 24.93 -12.41
C SER A 38 -12.85 23.52 -12.14
N SER A 39 -13.75 22.58 -11.81
CA SER A 39 -13.44 21.18 -11.53
C SER A 39 -14.55 20.29 -12.11
N ASP A 40 -14.17 19.20 -12.81
CA ASP A 40 -15.08 18.18 -13.32
C ASP A 40 -14.70 16.81 -12.72
N VAL A 41 -15.61 16.24 -11.91
CA VAL A 41 -15.33 15.04 -11.11
C VAL A 41 -15.04 13.81 -11.98
N GLN A 42 -15.82 13.60 -13.04
CA GLN A 42 -15.65 12.45 -13.94
C GLN A 42 -14.32 12.56 -14.71
N GLN A 43 -14.01 13.75 -15.25
CA GLN A 43 -12.77 13.98 -15.97
C GLN A 43 -11.53 13.82 -15.07
N LEU A 44 -11.60 14.30 -13.82
CA LEU A 44 -10.50 14.21 -12.88
C LEU A 44 -10.20 12.79 -12.43
N THR A 45 -11.23 11.96 -12.21
CA THR A 45 -11.04 10.60 -11.68
C THR A 45 -10.58 9.62 -12.76
N GLN A 46 -11.22 9.64 -13.94
CA GLN A 46 -10.93 8.70 -15.03
C GLN A 46 -9.51 8.80 -15.61
N ASN A 47 -8.86 9.96 -15.52
CA ASN A 47 -7.58 10.23 -16.19
C ASN A 47 -6.36 10.19 -15.27
N ARG A 48 -6.52 9.89 -13.97
CA ARG A 48 -5.39 9.87 -13.02
C ARG A 48 -4.52 8.65 -13.21
N ALA A 49 -3.20 8.85 -13.19
CA ALA A 49 -2.25 7.75 -13.08
C ALA A 49 -2.00 7.37 -11.60
N LYS A 50 -1.52 6.15 -11.35
CA LYS A 50 -1.09 5.68 -10.02
C LYS A 50 -0.08 6.63 -9.38
N GLN A 51 0.86 7.15 -10.18
CA GLN A 51 1.90 8.07 -9.73
C GLN A 51 1.35 9.41 -9.26
N ASP A 52 0.27 9.90 -9.86
CA ASP A 52 -0.39 11.15 -9.42
C ASP A 52 -1.03 10.96 -8.05
N ILE A 53 -1.63 9.79 -7.82
CA ILE A 53 -2.24 9.43 -6.52
C ILE A 53 -1.16 9.32 -5.45
N LEU A 54 -0.05 8.62 -5.72
CA LEU A 54 1.06 8.51 -4.78
C LEU A 54 1.69 9.88 -4.48
N ALA A 55 1.93 10.70 -5.50
CA ALA A 55 2.48 12.05 -5.32
C ALA A 55 1.55 12.93 -4.48
N LYS A 56 0.23 12.80 -4.69
CA LYS A 56 -0.76 13.52 -3.89
C LYS A 56 -0.84 13.00 -2.46
N TRP A 57 -0.76 11.69 -2.26
CA TRP A 57 -0.66 11.11 -0.92
C TRP A 57 0.58 11.63 -0.18
N LEU A 58 1.75 11.66 -0.84
CA LEU A 58 2.98 12.20 -0.24
C LEU A 58 2.83 13.67 0.20
N GLN A 59 2.08 14.47 -0.57
CA GLN A 59 1.74 15.85 -0.20
C GLN A 59 0.87 15.91 1.06
N TYR A 60 -0.10 15.01 1.19
CA TYR A 60 -1.04 14.93 2.31
C TYR A 60 -0.73 13.81 3.29
N ARG A 61 0.52 13.36 3.36
CA ARG A 61 0.86 12.19 4.16
C ARG A 61 0.62 12.48 5.65
N PRO A 62 0.30 11.45 6.45
CA PRO A 62 0.06 11.65 7.86
C PRO A 62 1.29 12.17 8.58
N MET A 63 1.05 12.88 9.68
CA MET A 63 2.10 13.40 10.53
C MET A 63 2.89 12.28 11.21
N ASP A 64 4.22 12.40 11.22
CA ASP A 64 5.09 11.50 11.97
C ASP A 64 4.92 11.70 13.48
N MET A 65 4.10 10.85 14.10
CA MET A 65 3.76 10.93 15.53
C MET A 65 4.98 10.76 16.45
N VAL A 66 5.96 9.96 16.04
CA VAL A 66 7.20 9.77 16.82
C VAL A 66 8.07 11.01 16.72
N LYS A 67 8.32 11.49 15.50
CA LYS A 67 9.13 12.70 15.27
C LYS A 67 8.49 13.95 15.87
N ALA A 68 7.17 14.03 15.88
CA ALA A 68 6.41 15.10 16.52
C ALA A 68 6.35 14.99 18.05
N GLY A 69 6.84 13.88 18.63
CA GLY A 69 6.89 13.65 20.08
C GLY A 69 5.55 13.29 20.71
N TYR A 70 4.59 12.82 19.91
CA TYR A 70 3.25 12.41 20.36
C TYR A 70 3.17 10.93 20.73
N THR A 71 4.08 10.12 20.23
CA THR A 71 4.17 8.69 20.53
C THR A 71 5.64 8.34 20.77
N SER A 72 5.93 7.43 21.70
CA SER A 72 7.27 6.86 21.86
C SER A 72 7.63 5.95 20.67
N GLU A 73 8.90 5.61 20.51
CA GLU A 73 9.33 4.59 19.53
C GLU A 73 8.66 3.22 19.80
N ASP A 74 8.29 2.93 21.06
CA ASP A 74 7.57 1.72 21.47
C ASP A 74 6.04 1.81 21.28
N GLY A 75 5.53 2.85 20.62
CA GLY A 75 4.10 3.00 20.32
C GLY A 75 3.24 3.54 21.48
N ILE A 76 3.85 4.02 22.57
CA ILE A 76 3.11 4.57 23.71
C ILE A 76 2.73 6.03 23.41
N TYR A 77 1.43 6.32 23.36
CA TYR A 77 0.92 7.67 23.12
C TYR A 77 1.10 8.57 24.34
N ASN A 78 1.59 9.77 24.09
CA ASN A 78 1.58 10.86 25.04
C ASN A 78 0.31 11.69 24.81
N THR A 79 -0.76 11.35 25.53
CA THR A 79 -2.09 11.98 25.38
C THR A 79 -2.07 13.48 25.65
N ASP A 80 -1.15 13.96 26.48
CA ASP A 80 -1.03 15.39 26.78
C ASP A 80 -0.31 16.16 25.67
N ALA A 81 0.50 15.48 24.88
CA ALA A 81 1.35 16.14 23.91
C ALA A 81 0.55 16.82 22.80
N ILE A 82 -0.66 16.35 22.45
CA ILE A 82 -1.47 16.93 21.37
C ILE A 82 -2.02 18.33 21.70
N TYR A 83 -2.05 18.70 22.98
CA TYR A 83 -2.65 19.96 23.43
C TYR A 83 -1.63 21.10 23.48
N LYS A 84 -2.08 22.27 23.03
CA LYS A 84 -1.47 23.55 23.40
C LYS A 84 -1.93 24.00 24.79
N GLN A 85 -3.16 23.67 25.15
CA GLN A 85 -3.74 23.84 26.48
C GLN A 85 -4.57 22.60 26.80
N ALA A 86 -4.24 21.89 27.87
CA ALA A 86 -4.96 20.67 28.24
C ALA A 86 -6.44 20.97 28.60
N PRO A 87 -7.36 20.05 28.30
CA PRO A 87 -8.75 20.14 28.74
C PRO A 87 -8.87 19.89 30.25
N GLN A 88 -9.95 20.35 30.85
CA GLN A 88 -10.35 20.08 32.23
C GLN A 88 -11.73 19.42 32.21
N LEU A 89 -11.78 18.14 32.60
CA LEU A 89 -12.97 17.27 32.54
C LEU A 89 -13.81 17.29 33.82
N ILE A 90 -13.49 18.17 34.76
CA ILE A 90 -14.25 18.41 36.00
C ILE A 90 -14.54 19.90 36.13
N ALA A 91 -15.63 20.27 36.80
CA ALA A 91 -15.97 21.67 37.01
C ALA A 91 -14.85 22.45 37.77
N PRO A 92 -14.53 23.70 37.37
CA PRO A 92 -15.01 24.39 36.17
C PRO A 92 -14.40 23.78 34.89
N TYR A 93 -15.24 23.35 33.97
CA TYR A 93 -14.82 22.66 32.75
C TYR A 93 -14.07 23.59 31.80
N SER A 94 -13.03 23.06 31.15
CA SER A 94 -12.28 23.76 30.10
C SER A 94 -12.09 22.83 28.90
N PRO A 95 -12.46 23.23 27.67
CA PRO A 95 -12.23 22.41 26.48
C PRO A 95 -10.75 22.27 26.12
N GLY A 96 -9.89 23.17 26.61
CA GLY A 96 -8.50 23.23 26.18
C GLY A 96 -8.36 23.71 24.73
N LYS A 97 -7.19 23.45 24.14
CA LYS A 97 -6.81 23.85 22.79
C LYS A 97 -5.82 22.87 22.19
N LEU A 98 -6.04 22.45 20.95
CA LEU A 98 -5.14 21.55 20.22
C LEU A 98 -3.94 22.29 19.64
N LYS A 99 -2.86 21.57 19.34
CA LYS A 99 -1.74 22.08 18.56
C LYS A 99 -2.12 22.18 17.07
N PRO A 100 -1.73 23.25 16.34
CA PRO A 100 -2.10 23.43 14.94
C PRO A 100 -1.69 22.27 14.02
N GLN A 101 -0.50 21.71 14.21
CA GLN A 101 0.01 20.59 13.40
C GLN A 101 -0.89 19.33 13.49
N TYR A 102 -1.59 19.16 14.61
CA TYR A 102 -2.51 18.05 14.80
C TYR A 102 -3.83 18.28 14.02
N ILE A 103 -4.29 19.53 13.91
CA ILE A 103 -5.43 19.91 13.07
C ILE A 103 -5.08 19.77 11.58
N GLU A 104 -3.88 20.20 11.19
CA GLU A 104 -3.36 20.10 9.83
C GLU A 104 -3.32 18.64 9.33
N ASP A 105 -2.94 17.70 10.19
CA ASP A 105 -2.99 16.25 9.91
C ASP A 105 -4.40 15.79 9.46
N GLY A 106 -5.46 16.21 10.17
CA GLY A 106 -6.84 15.91 9.78
C GLY A 106 -7.29 16.59 8.49
N ILE A 107 -6.84 17.82 8.24
CA ILE A 107 -7.09 18.54 6.98
C ILE A 107 -6.44 17.82 5.80
N ASN A 108 -5.21 17.36 5.96
CA ASN A 108 -4.50 16.59 4.94
C ASN A 108 -5.25 15.30 4.60
N ALA A 109 -5.72 14.56 5.61
CA ALA A 109 -6.53 13.36 5.41
C ALA A 109 -7.81 13.66 4.62
N ALA A 110 -8.55 14.70 5.03
CA ALA A 110 -9.79 15.10 4.38
C ALA A 110 -9.55 15.52 2.91
N ASN A 111 -8.46 16.23 2.65
CA ASN A 111 -8.08 16.61 1.28
C ASN A 111 -7.63 15.40 0.45
N PHE A 112 -6.94 14.43 1.03
CA PHE A 112 -6.55 13.22 0.30
C PHE A 112 -7.77 12.40 -0.14
N VAL A 113 -8.72 12.13 0.75
CA VAL A 113 -9.93 11.38 0.38
C VAL A 113 -10.83 12.16 -0.57
N ARG A 114 -10.86 13.49 -0.48
CA ARG A 114 -11.56 14.36 -1.44
C ARG A 114 -10.93 14.34 -2.81
N TYR A 115 -9.59 14.40 -2.86
CA TYR A 115 -8.84 14.21 -4.09
C TYR A 115 -9.25 12.89 -4.73
N LEU A 116 -9.15 11.76 -4.01
CA LEU A 116 -9.53 10.43 -4.52
C LEU A 116 -10.97 10.40 -5.06
N ALA A 117 -11.93 11.03 -4.39
CA ALA A 117 -13.33 11.12 -4.84
C ALA A 117 -13.55 12.04 -6.07
N GLY A 118 -12.56 12.85 -6.45
CA GLY A 118 -12.63 13.76 -7.60
C GLY A 118 -13.15 15.16 -7.27
N VAL A 119 -13.52 15.42 -6.02
CA VAL A 119 -13.98 16.75 -5.58
C VAL A 119 -12.79 17.63 -5.16
N PRO A 120 -12.92 18.97 -5.11
CA PRO A 120 -11.80 19.84 -4.76
C PRO A 120 -11.16 19.50 -3.40
N ASP A 121 -9.84 19.31 -3.39
CA ASP A 121 -8.99 18.97 -2.24
C ASP A 121 -8.33 20.20 -1.60
N ASP A 122 -9.04 21.32 -1.58
CA ASP A 122 -8.62 22.64 -1.07
C ASP A 122 -9.32 23.00 0.26
N LEU A 123 -9.68 22.01 1.09
CA LEU A 123 -10.23 22.28 2.41
C LEU A 123 -9.22 22.98 3.30
N VAL A 124 -9.72 23.93 4.09
CA VAL A 124 -8.95 24.63 5.13
C VAL A 124 -9.62 24.51 6.49
N ALA A 125 -8.84 24.67 7.55
CA ALA A 125 -9.36 24.72 8.91
C ALA A 125 -10.18 26.01 9.14
N ASP A 126 -11.38 25.87 9.71
CA ASP A 126 -12.20 26.99 10.17
C ASP A 126 -11.86 27.35 11.61
N SER A 127 -10.94 28.30 11.79
CA SER A 127 -10.53 28.78 13.11
C SER A 127 -11.70 29.31 13.96
N SER A 128 -12.81 29.74 13.35
CA SER A 128 -13.98 30.22 14.11
C SER A 128 -14.71 29.10 14.84
N LEU A 129 -14.53 27.84 14.42
CA LEU A 129 -15.15 26.67 15.01
C LEU A 129 -14.25 25.94 16.03
N GLU A 130 -13.01 26.38 16.25
CA GLU A 130 -12.03 25.68 17.11
C GLU A 130 -12.60 25.42 18.51
N GLN A 131 -13.09 26.48 19.16
CA GLN A 131 -13.66 26.36 20.51
C GLN A 131 -14.92 25.48 20.51
N GLN A 132 -15.75 25.58 19.47
CA GLN A 132 -16.98 24.80 19.34
C GLN A 132 -16.66 23.30 19.27
N GLN A 133 -15.78 22.90 18.34
CA GLN A 133 -15.45 21.50 18.10
C GLN A 133 -14.76 20.87 19.30
N GLN A 134 -13.83 21.59 19.93
CA GLN A 134 -13.16 21.14 21.14
C GLN A 134 -14.12 21.00 22.33
N THR A 135 -15.11 21.90 22.46
CA THR A 135 -16.17 21.78 23.48
C THR A 135 -17.11 20.61 23.21
N GLY A 136 -17.38 20.28 21.94
CA GLY A 136 -18.14 19.08 21.57
C GLY A 136 -17.41 17.79 21.97
N ALA A 137 -16.10 17.72 21.70
CA ALA A 137 -15.27 16.59 22.13
C ALA A 137 -15.25 16.46 23.66
N LEU A 138 -15.08 17.59 24.38
CA LEU A 138 -15.18 17.63 25.84
C LEU A 138 -16.53 17.10 26.34
N LEU A 139 -17.63 17.53 25.72
CA LEU A 139 -18.98 17.17 26.16
C LEU A 139 -19.23 15.66 26.06
N ASN A 140 -18.81 15.02 24.96
CA ASN A 140 -18.87 13.57 24.83
C ASN A 140 -17.90 12.85 25.78
N ALA A 141 -16.70 13.40 25.97
CA ALA A 141 -15.70 12.86 26.89
C ALA A 141 -16.19 12.88 28.36
N VAL A 142 -16.82 13.96 28.81
CA VAL A 142 -17.40 14.09 30.16
C VAL A 142 -18.59 13.12 30.34
N ASN A 143 -19.41 12.95 29.31
CA ASN A 143 -20.49 11.95 29.32
C ASN A 143 -19.99 10.51 29.16
N LYS A 144 -18.71 10.31 28.81
CA LYS A 144 -18.11 9.00 28.50
C LYS A 144 -18.90 8.22 27.44
N GLN A 145 -19.50 8.93 26.49
CA GLN A 145 -20.37 8.37 25.48
C GLN A 145 -20.22 9.15 24.17
N LEU A 146 -20.09 8.43 23.05
CA LEU A 146 -20.17 9.03 21.73
C LEU A 146 -21.66 9.27 21.40
N SER A 147 -22.06 10.54 21.30
CA SER A 147 -23.45 10.90 20.99
C SER A 147 -23.51 12.20 20.19
N HIS A 148 -24.44 12.27 19.24
CA HIS A 148 -24.83 13.52 18.58
C HIS A 148 -25.75 14.39 19.43
N HIS A 149 -26.33 13.81 20.49
CA HIS A 149 -27.26 14.46 21.41
C HIS A 149 -26.87 14.15 22.86
N PRO A 150 -25.67 14.57 23.32
CA PRO A 150 -25.22 14.35 24.67
C PRO A 150 -26.09 15.09 25.69
N VAL A 151 -26.14 14.57 26.91
CA VAL A 151 -26.87 15.17 28.03
C VAL A 151 -25.99 16.24 28.70
N GLN A 152 -26.61 17.29 29.22
CA GLN A 152 -25.92 18.33 29.99
C GLN A 152 -25.46 17.80 31.36
N PRO A 153 -24.17 17.84 31.69
CA PRO A 153 -23.70 17.60 33.05
C PRO A 153 -24.27 18.64 34.02
N ALA A 154 -24.71 18.21 35.21
CA ALA A 154 -25.41 19.08 36.16
C ALA A 154 -24.59 20.30 36.63
N ASP A 155 -23.27 20.19 36.60
CA ASP A 155 -22.29 21.21 36.98
C ASP A 155 -21.69 21.96 35.77
N MET A 156 -22.21 21.74 34.56
CA MET A 156 -21.82 22.47 33.35
C MET A 156 -22.77 23.64 33.07
N SER A 157 -22.19 24.82 32.82
CA SER A 157 -22.97 26.00 32.44
C SER A 157 -23.75 25.78 31.14
N GLN A 158 -24.94 26.38 31.04
CA GLN A 158 -25.80 26.27 29.85
C GLN A 158 -25.06 26.71 28.58
N SER A 159 -24.32 27.82 28.61
CA SER A 159 -23.60 28.34 27.43
C SER A 159 -22.53 27.39 26.92
N GLN A 160 -21.80 26.70 27.82
CA GLN A 160 -20.80 25.70 27.45
C GLN A 160 -21.47 24.43 26.90
N PHE A 161 -22.58 24.01 27.50
CA PHE A 161 -23.38 22.90 26.98
C PHE A 161 -23.91 23.21 25.59
N ASP A 162 -24.54 24.36 25.37
CA ASP A 162 -25.09 24.77 24.08
C ASP A 162 -23.99 24.80 23.00
N LEU A 163 -22.80 25.29 23.34
CA LEU A 163 -21.65 25.31 22.43
C LEU A 163 -21.18 23.90 22.05
N GLY A 164 -21.06 22.99 23.01
CA GLY A 164 -20.68 21.60 22.77
C GLY A 164 -21.76 20.79 22.05
N TYR A 165 -23.03 21.01 22.39
CA TYR A 165 -24.18 20.39 21.73
C TYR A 165 -24.23 20.79 20.25
N LYS A 166 -23.96 22.06 19.94
CA LYS A 166 -23.89 22.54 18.56
C LYS A 166 -22.79 21.83 17.76
N ALA A 167 -21.62 21.56 18.34
CA ALA A 167 -20.61 20.75 17.68
C ALA A 167 -21.07 19.30 17.48
N THR A 168 -21.51 18.62 18.54
CA THR A 168 -21.87 17.19 18.46
C THR A 168 -23.02 16.90 17.49
N SER A 169 -23.99 17.81 17.37
CA SER A 169 -25.13 17.68 16.46
C SER A 169 -24.84 18.06 14.99
N SER A 170 -23.65 18.59 14.66
CA SER A 170 -23.30 19.06 13.31
C SER A 170 -21.94 18.59 12.79
N SER A 171 -21.41 17.53 13.40
CA SER A 171 -20.08 17.00 13.12
C SER A 171 -20.13 15.49 12.92
N ASN A 172 -19.17 14.96 12.16
CA ASN A 172 -18.80 13.55 12.29
C ASN A 172 -18.13 13.34 13.66
N LEU A 173 -18.42 12.23 14.32
CA LEU A 173 -17.92 11.92 15.67
C LEU A 173 -17.13 10.62 15.67
N PHE A 174 -15.99 10.59 16.36
CA PHE A 174 -15.16 9.39 16.48
C PHE A 174 -14.83 9.06 17.94
N LEU A 175 -14.73 7.77 18.24
CA LEU A 175 -14.22 7.26 19.51
C LEU A 175 -13.08 6.27 19.25
N GLY A 176 -11.91 6.50 19.84
CA GLY A 176 -10.87 5.47 19.97
C GLY A 176 -9.62 5.62 19.08
N SER A 177 -9.66 6.38 17.98
CA SER A 177 -8.47 6.58 17.13
C SER A 177 -7.69 7.85 17.52
N ASN A 178 -6.37 7.71 17.58
CA ASN A 178 -5.43 8.68 18.18
C ASN A 178 -4.90 9.75 17.22
N THR A 179 -5.40 9.83 15.99
CA THR A 179 -5.08 10.89 15.01
C THR A 179 -6.33 11.29 14.25
N PHE A 180 -6.38 12.53 13.77
CA PHE A 180 -7.47 12.93 12.89
C PHE A 180 -7.35 12.31 11.50
N TYR A 181 -6.13 11.93 11.07
CA TYR A 181 -5.98 11.16 9.85
C TYR A 181 -6.73 9.83 9.90
N ASP A 182 -6.53 9.06 10.97
CA ASP A 182 -7.21 7.79 11.19
C ASP A 182 -8.73 7.98 11.37
N ASN A 183 -9.15 9.07 12.02
CA ASN A 183 -10.59 9.39 12.13
C ASN A 183 -11.21 9.59 10.74
N VAL A 184 -10.55 10.37 9.86
CA VAL A 184 -11.04 10.61 8.50
C VAL A 184 -11.11 9.33 7.69
N LEU A 185 -10.06 8.50 7.70
CA LEU A 185 -10.11 7.20 7.00
C LEU A 185 -11.21 6.29 7.57
N GLY A 186 -11.40 6.27 8.89
CA GLY A 186 -12.48 5.52 9.53
C GLY A 186 -13.88 6.02 9.11
N TYR A 187 -14.08 7.34 8.99
CA TYR A 187 -15.31 7.91 8.44
C TYR A 187 -15.54 7.53 6.97
N MET A 188 -14.48 7.27 6.21
CA MET A 188 -14.59 6.86 4.81
C MET A 188 -14.97 5.38 4.69
N SER A 189 -14.66 4.49 5.65
CA SER A 189 -15.17 3.12 5.62
C SER A 189 -16.69 3.09 5.77
N ASP A 190 -17.25 3.66 6.85
CA ASP A 190 -18.70 3.87 7.08
C ASP A 190 -19.59 2.62 6.83
N SER A 191 -19.01 1.43 6.92
CA SER A 191 -19.61 0.17 6.44
C SER A 191 -20.09 -0.76 7.55
N ASP A 192 -19.99 -0.32 8.80
CA ASP A 192 -20.56 -1.06 9.92
C ASP A 192 -22.10 -1.07 9.83
N ALA A 193 -22.72 -2.06 10.48
CA ALA A 193 -24.15 -2.29 10.40
C ALA A 193 -25.00 -1.09 10.85
N SER A 194 -24.46 -0.16 11.64
CA SER A 194 -25.18 1.02 12.08
C SER A 194 -25.14 2.16 11.06
N ASN A 195 -24.21 2.17 10.10
CA ASN A 195 -23.97 3.28 9.16
C ASN A 195 -24.12 2.92 7.66
N ILE A 196 -23.95 1.64 7.30
CA ILE A 196 -23.90 1.18 5.90
C ILE A 196 -25.14 1.58 5.07
N ASP A 197 -26.30 1.77 5.71
CA ASP A 197 -27.53 2.15 5.01
C ASP A 197 -27.52 3.59 4.46
N ARG A 198 -26.61 4.45 4.90
CA ARG A 198 -26.59 5.87 4.51
C ARG A 198 -25.21 6.39 4.12
N VAL A 199 -24.14 5.77 4.62
CA VAL A 199 -22.72 6.20 4.50
C VAL A 199 -22.56 7.70 4.72
N GLY A 200 -23.18 8.19 5.79
CA GLY A 200 -23.36 9.61 6.05
C GLY A 200 -22.06 10.36 6.35
N HIS A 201 -21.15 9.76 7.11
CA HIS A 201 -19.88 10.40 7.49
C HIS A 201 -19.02 10.64 6.25
N ARG A 202 -18.90 9.62 5.41
CA ARG A 202 -18.20 9.66 4.12
C ARG A 202 -18.77 10.77 3.23
N ARG A 203 -20.10 10.80 3.06
CA ARG A 203 -20.79 11.78 2.20
C ARG A 203 -20.61 13.22 2.65
N TRP A 204 -20.52 13.48 3.95
CA TRP A 204 -20.18 14.82 4.44
C TRP A 204 -18.79 15.27 4.00
N ILE A 205 -17.80 14.38 4.05
CA ILE A 205 -16.40 14.71 3.74
C ILE A 205 -16.21 14.93 2.24
N ILE A 206 -16.81 14.10 1.38
CA ILE A 206 -16.70 14.21 -0.08
C ILE A 206 -17.76 15.13 -0.72
N ASN A 207 -18.39 15.99 0.09
CA ASN A 207 -19.31 17.03 -0.36
C ASN A 207 -18.63 18.00 -1.36
N PRO A 208 -19.11 18.13 -2.61
CA PRO A 208 -18.58 19.07 -3.59
C PRO A 208 -18.55 20.53 -3.12
N THR A 209 -19.51 20.92 -2.28
CA THR A 209 -19.69 22.32 -1.82
C THR A 209 -18.87 22.69 -0.57
N MET A 210 -18.14 21.74 0.01
CA MET A 210 -17.35 21.97 1.21
C MET A 210 -16.08 22.78 0.90
N LYS A 211 -15.78 23.80 1.72
CA LYS A 211 -14.51 24.56 1.72
C LYS A 211 -13.78 24.50 3.05
N LYS A 212 -14.50 24.28 4.14
CA LYS A 212 -13.93 24.36 5.49
C LYS A 212 -14.40 23.24 6.39
N THR A 213 -13.55 22.87 7.32
CA THR A 213 -13.86 21.95 8.43
C THR A 213 -13.08 22.37 9.66
N MET A 214 -13.37 21.78 10.80
CA MET A 214 -12.57 21.96 12.00
C MET A 214 -12.69 20.73 12.88
N PHE A 215 -11.65 20.49 13.69
CA PHE A 215 -11.56 19.30 14.53
C PHE A 215 -11.50 19.65 16.01
N GLY A 216 -11.95 18.72 16.84
CA GLY A 216 -11.76 18.72 18.29
C GLY A 216 -11.43 17.33 18.78
N MET A 217 -10.62 17.20 19.83
CA MET A 217 -10.29 15.92 20.44
C MET A 217 -10.07 16.09 21.94
N VAL A 218 -10.72 15.26 22.75
CA VAL A 218 -10.51 15.20 24.20
C VAL A 218 -10.37 13.75 24.63
N TYR A 219 -9.32 13.45 25.40
CA TYR A 219 -9.11 12.14 25.99
C TYR A 219 -9.86 12.05 27.33
N ALA A 220 -10.53 10.93 27.57
CA ALA A 220 -11.17 10.62 28.85
C ALA A 220 -10.93 9.17 29.28
N ASP A 221 -10.80 8.97 30.60
CA ASP A 221 -10.69 7.64 31.19
C ASP A 221 -12.01 6.87 31.10
N MET A 222 -11.94 5.69 30.50
CA MET A 222 -13.05 4.73 30.41
C MET A 222 -12.93 3.64 31.46
N SER A 223 -14.00 2.85 31.64
CA SER A 223 -14.07 1.74 32.61
C SER A 223 -12.99 0.65 32.40
N TYR A 224 -12.31 0.65 31.25
CA TYR A 224 -11.27 -0.31 30.88
C TYR A 224 -9.84 0.09 31.33
N GLY A 225 -9.68 1.23 32.03
CA GLY A 225 -8.44 1.57 32.73
C GLY A 225 -7.38 2.34 31.92
N TYR A 226 -7.72 2.84 30.74
CA TYR A 226 -6.87 3.72 29.94
C TYR A 226 -7.69 4.84 29.28
N PRO A 227 -7.08 6.02 29.01
CA PRO A 227 -7.76 7.13 28.35
C PRO A 227 -8.00 6.84 26.88
N VAL A 228 -9.18 7.21 26.37
CA VAL A 228 -9.53 7.11 24.94
C VAL A 228 -9.93 8.47 24.38
N PRO A 229 -9.61 8.77 23.10
CA PRO A 229 -10.00 10.03 22.47
C PRO A 229 -11.45 10.03 22.01
N PHE A 230 -12.16 11.11 22.32
CA PHE A 230 -13.42 11.51 21.71
C PHE A 230 -13.14 12.64 20.73
N ALA A 231 -13.53 12.49 19.48
CA ALA A 231 -13.23 13.43 18.42
C ALA A 231 -14.50 13.97 17.74
N THR A 232 -14.37 15.19 17.23
CA THR A 232 -15.38 15.88 16.42
C THR A 232 -14.71 16.39 15.14
N MET A 233 -15.43 16.30 14.01
CA MET A 233 -15.06 16.94 12.75
C MET A 233 -16.28 17.68 12.20
N SER A 234 -16.22 19.01 12.12
CA SER A 234 -17.31 19.80 11.54
C SER A 234 -17.54 19.43 10.08
N ALA A 235 -18.77 19.02 9.75
CA ALA A 235 -19.04 18.34 8.48
C ALA A 235 -20.07 19.10 7.60
N PHE A 236 -20.81 20.05 8.18
CA PHE A 236 -21.97 20.69 7.53
C PHE A 236 -21.61 21.99 6.77
N ASN A 237 -20.38 22.11 6.28
CA ASN A 237 -19.96 23.27 5.50
C ASN A 237 -20.41 23.15 4.03
N SER A 238 -20.95 24.23 3.47
CA SER A 238 -21.43 24.32 2.08
C SER A 238 -21.14 25.70 1.46
N GLU A 239 -19.99 26.27 1.80
CA GLU A 239 -19.61 27.64 1.38
C GLU A 239 -19.16 27.74 -0.09
N ARG A 240 -18.79 26.64 -0.74
CA ARG A 240 -18.36 26.68 -2.14
C ARG A 240 -19.56 26.92 -3.03
N ASN A 241 -19.38 27.79 -4.02
CA ASN A 241 -20.39 27.99 -5.05
C ASN A 241 -20.60 26.67 -5.83
N PRO A 242 -21.82 26.12 -5.91
CA PRO A 242 -22.09 24.86 -6.60
C PRO A 242 -21.63 24.84 -8.07
N SER A 243 -21.53 26.00 -8.73
CA SER A 243 -21.02 26.11 -10.10
C SER A 243 -19.50 25.90 -10.24
N GLU A 244 -18.74 25.89 -9.15
CA GLU A 244 -17.29 25.59 -9.16
C GLU A 244 -17.00 24.11 -9.45
N VAL A 245 -17.98 23.21 -9.24
CA VAL A 245 -17.81 21.75 -9.37
C VAL A 245 -18.90 21.15 -10.26
N SER A 246 -18.48 20.63 -11.42
CA SER A 246 -19.30 19.82 -12.32
C SER A 246 -19.18 18.36 -11.94
N TYR A 247 -20.32 17.66 -11.87
CA TYR A 247 -20.36 16.22 -11.66
C TYR A 247 -21.72 15.63 -12.06
N ASP A 248 -21.67 14.40 -12.52
CA ASP A 248 -22.85 13.55 -12.74
C ASP A 248 -23.12 12.75 -11.47
N TYR A 249 -22.05 12.22 -10.90
CA TYR A 249 -22.02 11.51 -9.64
C TYR A 249 -20.69 11.71 -8.91
N VAL A 250 -20.66 11.42 -7.62
CA VAL A 250 -19.43 11.28 -6.84
C VAL A 250 -19.42 9.85 -6.29
N ALA A 251 -18.40 9.07 -6.66
CA ALA A 251 -18.30 7.66 -6.30
C ALA A 251 -17.16 7.41 -5.29
N TRP A 252 -17.35 6.43 -4.41
CA TRP A 252 -16.34 5.90 -3.51
C TRP A 252 -16.46 4.37 -3.48
N PRO A 253 -15.46 3.63 -4.00
CA PRO A 253 -14.29 4.13 -4.71
C PRO A 253 -14.69 4.84 -6.03
N SER A 254 -13.83 5.74 -6.52
CA SER A 254 -14.07 6.51 -7.74
C SER A 254 -13.65 5.74 -9.00
N ALA A 255 -14.03 6.26 -10.18
CA ALA A 255 -13.60 5.68 -11.45
C ALA A 255 -12.09 5.85 -11.68
N GLY A 256 -11.48 4.93 -12.43
CA GLY A 256 -10.03 4.90 -12.67
C GLY A 256 -9.28 4.14 -11.57
N TYR A 257 -8.03 4.53 -11.29
CA TYR A 257 -7.23 3.90 -10.25
C TYR A 257 -7.66 4.34 -8.84
N PHE A 258 -7.76 3.37 -7.93
CA PHE A 258 -8.12 3.62 -6.53
C PHE A 258 -7.24 2.81 -5.57
N PRO A 259 -6.64 3.42 -4.55
CA PRO A 259 -5.67 2.74 -3.69
C PRO A 259 -6.38 1.81 -2.68
N GLN A 260 -5.94 0.56 -2.62
CA GLN A 260 -6.52 -0.45 -1.70
C GLN A 260 -6.24 -0.15 -0.22
N GLU A 261 -5.25 0.70 0.08
CA GLU A 261 -4.92 1.07 1.46
C GLU A 261 -5.97 1.96 2.14
N VAL A 262 -6.92 2.52 1.38
CA VAL A 262 -8.01 3.37 1.92
C VAL A 262 -9.41 2.83 1.62
N PHE A 263 -9.50 1.63 1.05
CA PHE A 263 -10.77 0.94 0.80
C PHE A 263 -10.60 -0.57 0.97
N SER A 264 -11.32 -1.14 1.94
CA SER A 264 -11.28 -2.56 2.28
C SER A 264 -12.23 -3.40 1.42
N PRO A 265 -11.97 -4.70 1.18
CA PRO A 265 -12.92 -5.61 0.54
C PRO A 265 -14.33 -5.63 1.15
N ASN A 266 -14.45 -5.35 2.45
CA ASN A 266 -15.71 -5.29 3.18
C ASN A 266 -16.33 -3.89 3.25
N ASP A 267 -15.71 -2.87 2.65
CA ASP A 267 -16.29 -1.55 2.56
C ASP A 267 -17.41 -1.52 1.52
N ALA A 268 -18.50 -0.82 1.84
CA ALA A 268 -19.58 -0.53 0.93
C ALA A 268 -19.12 0.49 -0.12
N TRP A 269 -19.47 0.21 -1.36
CA TRP A 269 -19.39 1.15 -2.48
C TRP A 269 -20.53 2.16 -2.34
N SER A 270 -20.29 3.39 -2.77
CA SER A 270 -21.34 4.40 -2.86
C SER A 270 -21.20 5.26 -4.11
N VAL A 271 -22.33 5.57 -4.75
CA VAL A 271 -22.42 6.44 -5.93
C VAL A 271 -23.50 7.47 -5.67
N SER A 272 -23.06 8.71 -5.37
CA SER A 272 -23.94 9.80 -5.01
C SER A 272 -24.25 10.68 -6.22
N LEU A 273 -25.52 10.72 -6.64
CA LEU A 273 -25.96 11.33 -7.90
C LEU A 273 -26.28 12.81 -7.77
N ASN A 274 -25.97 13.57 -8.82
CA ASN A 274 -26.33 14.98 -8.90
C ASN A 274 -27.85 15.14 -9.07
N THR A 275 -28.53 15.60 -8.03
CA THR A 275 -29.99 15.76 -8.05
C THR A 275 -30.51 16.87 -8.97
N SER A 276 -29.62 17.70 -9.54
CA SER A 276 -29.98 18.63 -10.63
C SER A 276 -30.15 17.89 -11.96
N ARG A 277 -29.53 16.71 -12.11
CA ARG A 277 -29.57 15.87 -13.32
C ARG A 277 -30.51 14.69 -13.17
N TYR A 278 -30.46 14.02 -12.02
CA TYR A 278 -31.19 12.79 -11.76
C TYR A 278 -32.42 13.01 -10.87
N ASP A 279 -33.48 12.26 -11.13
CA ASP A 279 -34.67 12.19 -10.31
C ASP A 279 -34.46 11.22 -9.13
N LYS A 280 -34.53 11.77 -7.92
CA LYS A 280 -34.38 11.03 -6.68
C LYS A 280 -35.69 10.46 -6.11
N SER A 281 -36.82 10.65 -6.79
CA SER A 281 -38.12 10.10 -6.38
C SER A 281 -38.40 8.71 -6.96
N HIS A 282 -37.76 8.37 -8.08
CA HIS A 282 -37.87 7.07 -8.74
C HIS A 282 -36.65 6.20 -8.38
N THR A 283 -36.72 5.50 -7.24
CA THR A 283 -35.60 4.70 -6.72
C THR A 283 -35.84 3.18 -6.73
N ASN A 284 -37.09 2.73 -6.80
CA ASN A 284 -37.45 1.32 -6.67
C ASN A 284 -36.91 0.43 -7.80
N ASP A 285 -36.68 1.02 -8.98
CA ASP A 285 -36.22 0.32 -10.18
C ASP A 285 -34.69 0.26 -10.28
N ILE A 286 -33.97 0.92 -9.38
CA ILE A 286 -32.50 0.98 -9.44
C ILE A 286 -31.90 -0.40 -9.22
N ARG A 287 -30.99 -0.78 -10.10
CA ARG A 287 -30.21 -2.03 -10.04
C ARG A 287 -28.74 -1.71 -10.25
N VAL A 288 -27.87 -2.48 -9.60
CA VAL A 288 -26.42 -2.40 -9.81
C VAL A 288 -25.90 -3.77 -10.22
N GLU A 289 -25.06 -3.80 -11.25
CA GLU A 289 -24.20 -4.94 -11.56
C GLU A 289 -22.75 -4.53 -11.30
N LEU A 290 -22.03 -5.37 -10.54
CA LEU A 290 -20.61 -5.26 -10.31
C LEU A 290 -19.95 -6.51 -10.89
N VAL A 291 -18.94 -6.32 -11.74
CA VAL A 291 -18.17 -7.43 -12.34
C VAL A 291 -16.70 -7.22 -12.02
N ARG A 292 -16.08 -8.21 -11.37
CA ARG A 292 -14.63 -8.26 -11.24
C ARG A 292 -14.03 -8.92 -12.48
N GLU A 293 -13.10 -8.23 -13.14
CA GLU A 293 -12.64 -8.64 -14.47
C GLU A 293 -11.68 -9.82 -14.44
N ARG A 294 -10.85 -9.96 -13.40
CA ARG A 294 -9.82 -11.02 -13.33
C ARG A 294 -10.39 -12.45 -13.39
N ASP A 295 -11.60 -12.65 -12.86
CA ASP A 295 -12.24 -13.96 -12.72
C ASP A 295 -13.70 -13.97 -13.20
N GLU A 296 -14.13 -12.89 -13.86
CA GLU A 296 -15.48 -12.67 -14.36
C GLU A 296 -16.58 -12.81 -13.30
N ARG A 297 -16.23 -12.74 -12.00
CA ARG A 297 -17.20 -12.89 -10.91
C ARG A 297 -18.16 -11.70 -10.92
N LYS A 298 -19.46 -11.99 -10.82
CA LYS A 298 -20.54 -11.00 -10.90
C LYS A 298 -21.35 -10.94 -9.63
N TRP A 299 -21.74 -9.73 -9.25
CA TRP A 299 -22.72 -9.46 -8.22
C TRP A 299 -23.81 -8.56 -8.80
N SER A 300 -25.07 -8.92 -8.56
CA SER A 300 -26.23 -8.10 -8.92
C SER A 300 -26.93 -7.64 -7.66
N PHE A 301 -27.26 -6.36 -7.57
CA PHE A 301 -27.83 -5.72 -6.38
C PHE A 301 -29.19 -5.11 -6.66
N ASN A 302 -30.11 -5.29 -5.72
CA ASN A 302 -31.41 -4.64 -5.71
C ASN A 302 -31.96 -4.53 -4.27
N ALA A 303 -33.16 -3.97 -4.10
CA ALA A 303 -33.78 -3.74 -2.79
C ALA A 303 -33.96 -5.00 -1.90
N SER A 304 -33.82 -6.22 -2.43
CA SER A 304 -33.84 -7.46 -1.64
C SER A 304 -32.53 -7.74 -0.88
N ASP A 305 -31.40 -7.14 -1.28
CA ASP A 305 -30.10 -7.41 -0.69
C ASP A 305 -29.89 -6.56 0.58
N THR A 306 -30.43 -7.00 1.72
CA THR A 306 -30.47 -6.18 2.96
C THR A 306 -29.47 -6.61 4.04
N ASP A 307 -28.54 -7.53 3.75
CA ASP A 307 -27.61 -8.06 4.74
C ASP A 307 -26.50 -7.05 5.06
N ARG A 308 -26.61 -6.42 6.24
CA ARG A 308 -25.68 -5.39 6.71
C ARG A 308 -24.31 -5.94 7.13
N GLU A 309 -24.11 -7.25 7.18
CA GLU A 309 -22.81 -7.89 7.45
C GLU A 309 -22.22 -8.54 6.18
N GLY A 310 -23.06 -8.89 5.20
CA GLY A 310 -22.67 -9.49 3.93
C GLY A 310 -23.08 -8.65 2.71
N LYS A 311 -23.75 -9.29 1.75
CA LYS A 311 -24.18 -8.66 0.51
C LYS A 311 -25.29 -7.63 0.76
N PHE A 312 -25.02 -6.37 0.44
CA PHE A 312 -25.88 -5.25 0.81
C PHE A 312 -26.23 -4.34 -0.37
N PHE A 313 -27.40 -3.72 -0.32
CA PHE A 313 -27.87 -2.68 -1.21
C PHE A 313 -28.82 -1.72 -0.49
N ASN A 314 -28.67 -0.41 -0.72
CA ASN A 314 -29.67 0.59 -0.38
C ASN A 314 -29.61 1.80 -1.31
N VAL A 315 -30.70 2.55 -1.39
CA VAL A 315 -30.73 3.89 -1.98
C VAL A 315 -31.17 4.89 -0.92
N ASP A 316 -30.25 5.72 -0.47
CA ASP A 316 -30.54 6.78 0.51
C ASP A 316 -30.71 8.14 -0.18
N THR A 317 -31.82 8.81 0.08
CA THR A 317 -32.10 10.17 -0.43
C THR A 317 -31.97 11.24 0.65
N GLY A 318 -31.40 10.90 1.80
CA GLY A 318 -31.17 11.78 2.94
C GLY A 318 -30.17 12.90 2.64
N GLY A 319 -30.28 14.01 3.37
CA GLY A 319 -29.57 15.28 3.16
C GLY A 319 -28.08 15.30 3.50
N TYR A 320 -27.36 14.18 3.43
CA TYR A 320 -25.96 14.09 3.84
C TYR A 320 -25.03 14.74 2.81
N GLY A 321 -24.14 15.62 3.25
CA GLY A 321 -23.09 16.23 2.44
C GLY A 321 -23.58 17.17 1.35
N GLY A 322 -24.83 17.63 1.36
CA GLY A 322 -25.38 18.33 0.19
C GLY A 322 -25.45 17.46 -1.08
N ILE A 323 -25.29 16.13 -0.97
CA ILE A 323 -25.46 15.16 -2.06
C ILE A 323 -26.63 14.21 -1.73
N PRO A 324 -27.89 14.67 -1.82
CA PRO A 324 -29.04 13.92 -1.32
C PRO A 324 -29.59 12.93 -2.36
N TYR A 325 -28.80 11.91 -2.70
CA TYR A 325 -29.19 10.76 -3.54
C TYR A 325 -27.97 9.83 -3.66
N SER A 326 -27.91 8.75 -2.89
CA SER A 326 -26.77 7.82 -2.88
C SER A 326 -27.22 6.39 -3.08
N ILE A 327 -26.63 5.72 -4.07
CA ILE A 327 -26.79 4.30 -4.33
C ILE A 327 -25.63 3.60 -3.64
N ILE A 328 -25.93 2.69 -2.71
CA ILE A 328 -24.96 2.04 -1.83
C ILE A 328 -25.06 0.53 -2.05
N PHE A 329 -23.93 -0.14 -2.21
CA PHE A 329 -23.89 -1.59 -2.41
C PHE A 329 -22.58 -2.19 -1.89
N ARG A 330 -22.62 -3.46 -1.46
CA ARG A 330 -21.43 -4.19 -1.01
C ARG A 330 -21.46 -5.64 -1.51
N PRO A 331 -20.48 -6.10 -2.31
CA PRO A 331 -20.35 -7.50 -2.68
C PRO A 331 -19.94 -8.37 -1.48
N ASP A 332 -20.32 -9.63 -1.48
CA ASP A 332 -19.86 -10.65 -0.54
C ASP A 332 -18.71 -11.49 -1.10
N GLY A 333 -17.91 -12.07 -0.20
CA GLY A 333 -16.89 -13.06 -0.54
C GLY A 333 -15.73 -12.52 -1.38
N ILE A 334 -15.37 -11.25 -1.22
CA ILE A 334 -14.07 -10.71 -1.63
C ILE A 334 -13.18 -10.77 -0.39
N GLU A 335 -12.14 -11.59 -0.43
CA GLU A 335 -11.19 -11.74 0.69
C GLU A 335 -10.07 -10.68 0.60
N GLU A 336 -9.58 -10.43 -0.61
CA GLU A 336 -8.54 -9.46 -0.91
C GLU A 336 -8.67 -8.91 -2.35
N PHE A 337 -8.07 -7.75 -2.58
CA PHE A 337 -7.82 -7.21 -3.91
C PHE A 337 -6.45 -7.68 -4.39
N ALA A 338 -6.37 -8.12 -5.65
CA ALA A 338 -5.10 -8.34 -6.30
C ALA A 338 -4.53 -7.01 -6.82
N GLU A 339 -3.25 -7.00 -7.18
CA GLU A 339 -2.67 -5.87 -7.90
C GLU A 339 -3.43 -5.66 -9.23
N ASP A 340 -3.88 -4.42 -9.46
CA ASP A 340 -4.69 -4.02 -10.63
C ASP A 340 -6.01 -4.79 -10.78
N ASP A 341 -6.70 -5.05 -9.66
CA ASP A 341 -8.02 -5.68 -9.68
C ASP A 341 -9.11 -4.72 -10.19
N THR A 342 -9.54 -4.90 -11.44
CA THR A 342 -10.55 -4.05 -12.07
C THR A 342 -11.98 -4.54 -11.82
N PHE A 343 -12.83 -3.60 -11.42
CA PHE A 343 -14.26 -3.78 -11.22
C PHE A 343 -15.04 -2.86 -12.16
N SER A 344 -15.89 -3.46 -12.99
CA SER A 344 -16.87 -2.76 -13.82
C SER A 344 -18.19 -2.59 -13.05
N VAL A 345 -18.66 -1.35 -12.93
CA VAL A 345 -19.92 -0.98 -12.28
C VAL A 345 -20.92 -0.53 -13.34
N SER A 346 -22.11 -1.12 -13.34
CA SER A 346 -23.24 -0.71 -14.18
C SER A 346 -24.47 -0.45 -13.33
N ILE A 347 -25.02 0.76 -13.39
CA ILE A 347 -26.22 1.17 -12.65
C ILE A 347 -27.32 1.49 -13.66
N THR A 348 -28.45 0.80 -13.52
CA THR A 348 -29.64 0.96 -14.37
C THR A 348 -30.85 1.33 -13.53
N GLY A 349 -31.95 1.72 -14.17
CA GLY A 349 -33.18 2.12 -13.47
C GLY A 349 -33.09 3.50 -12.80
N VAL A 350 -32.08 4.30 -13.16
CA VAL A 350 -31.99 5.73 -12.81
C VAL A 350 -32.66 6.56 -13.90
N TYR A 351 -33.26 7.68 -13.52
CA TYR A 351 -33.99 8.55 -14.44
C TYR A 351 -33.46 9.98 -14.38
N GLY A 352 -33.41 10.63 -15.54
CA GLY A 352 -33.18 12.06 -15.64
C GLY A 352 -34.37 12.87 -15.13
N ARG A 353 -34.16 14.16 -14.86
CA ARG A 353 -35.24 15.10 -14.50
C ARG A 353 -36.27 15.30 -15.62
N ASP A 354 -35.93 14.93 -16.85
CA ASP A 354 -36.80 14.89 -18.02
C ASP A 354 -37.66 13.60 -18.09
N GLY A 355 -37.50 12.69 -17.12
CA GLY A 355 -38.21 11.41 -17.05
C GLY A 355 -37.65 10.34 -17.99
N GLN A 356 -36.54 10.60 -18.69
CA GLN A 356 -35.90 9.58 -19.53
C GLN A 356 -35.04 8.65 -18.69
N ALA A 357 -35.08 7.35 -19.01
CA ALA A 357 -34.19 6.37 -18.40
C ALA A 357 -32.73 6.71 -18.75
N GLN A 358 -31.85 6.54 -17.78
CA GLN A 358 -30.42 6.77 -17.87
C GLN A 358 -29.68 5.56 -17.30
N GLU A 359 -28.43 5.41 -17.68
CA GLU A 359 -27.52 4.39 -17.15
C GLU A 359 -26.20 5.03 -16.76
N ILE A 360 -25.55 4.48 -15.74
CA ILE A 360 -24.23 4.94 -15.29
C ILE A 360 -23.28 3.75 -15.38
N HIS A 361 -22.16 3.94 -16.06
CA HIS A 361 -21.11 2.93 -16.18
C HIS A 361 -19.75 3.54 -15.86
N PHE A 362 -18.96 2.83 -15.07
CA PHE A 362 -17.55 3.15 -14.87
C PHE A 362 -16.77 1.92 -14.42
N GLN A 363 -15.44 2.02 -14.52
CA GLN A 363 -14.51 1.04 -13.99
C GLN A 363 -13.69 1.65 -12.86
N THR A 364 -13.45 0.85 -11.83
CA THR A 364 -12.49 1.14 -10.77
C THR A 364 -11.43 0.05 -10.78
N THR A 365 -10.16 0.42 -10.83
CA THR A 365 -9.04 -0.51 -10.72
C THR A 365 -8.37 -0.32 -9.37
N MET A 366 -8.56 -1.29 -8.47
CA MET A 366 -7.88 -1.32 -7.19
C MET A 366 -6.40 -1.59 -7.42
N PHE A 367 -5.54 -0.78 -6.82
CA PHE A 367 -4.10 -0.96 -6.93
C PHE A 367 -3.42 -0.74 -5.58
N GLU A 368 -2.25 -1.32 -5.45
CA GLU A 368 -1.35 -1.09 -4.32
C GLU A 368 -0.61 0.24 -4.51
N MET A 369 -0.87 1.20 -3.63
CA MET A 369 -0.22 2.52 -3.69
C MET A 369 1.19 2.49 -3.11
N LEU A 370 1.39 1.72 -2.04
CA LEU A 370 2.63 1.68 -1.27
C LEU A 370 3.32 0.32 -1.45
N PRO A 371 4.57 0.28 -1.95
CA PRO A 371 5.19 -0.96 -2.36
C PRO A 371 5.56 -1.88 -1.19
N HIS A 372 5.61 -3.18 -1.43
CA HIS A 372 6.15 -4.18 -0.49
C HIS A 372 7.66 -4.39 -0.61
N PHE A 373 8.30 -4.74 0.51
CA PHE A 373 9.66 -5.27 0.49
C PHE A 373 9.67 -6.71 0.01
N THR A 374 10.68 -7.07 -0.79
CA THR A 374 10.96 -8.48 -1.13
C THR A 374 11.45 -9.27 0.10
N ALA A 375 12.10 -8.60 1.05
CA ALA A 375 12.55 -9.23 2.28
C ALA A 375 11.39 -9.40 3.27
N ASN A 376 11.17 -10.64 3.69
CA ASN A 376 10.13 -11.06 4.63
C ASN A 376 10.70 -11.80 5.87
N ALA A 377 11.98 -11.60 6.18
CA ALA A 377 12.62 -12.11 7.40
C ALA A 377 13.63 -11.10 7.96
N PRO A 378 14.01 -11.23 9.25
CA PRO A 378 15.02 -10.35 9.83
C PRO A 378 16.35 -10.41 9.09
N ILE A 379 16.94 -9.26 8.78
CA ILE A 379 18.26 -9.14 8.17
C ILE A 379 19.25 -8.67 9.23
N LYS A 380 20.41 -9.34 9.30
CA LYS A 380 21.52 -8.90 10.13
C LYS A 380 22.26 -7.75 9.44
N LEU A 381 22.76 -6.77 10.18
CA LEU A 381 23.72 -5.78 9.66
C LEU A 381 24.93 -5.68 10.61
N HIS A 382 26.12 -5.43 10.08
CA HIS A 382 27.24 -4.99 10.93
C HIS A 382 27.21 -3.47 11.11
N VAL A 383 27.81 -2.97 12.19
CA VAL A 383 27.99 -1.51 12.36
C VAL A 383 28.81 -0.97 11.17
N GLY A 384 28.26 0.04 10.49
CA GLY A 384 28.80 0.65 9.28
C GLY A 384 28.45 -0.09 7.97
N GLU A 385 27.77 -1.23 8.03
CA GLU A 385 27.29 -1.94 6.82
C GLU A 385 26.07 -1.22 6.25
N THR A 386 26.08 -0.99 4.94
CA THR A 386 25.01 -0.32 4.20
C THR A 386 24.41 -1.28 3.17
N ILE A 387 23.08 -1.37 3.14
CA ILE A 387 22.31 -2.12 2.13
C ILE A 387 21.25 -1.23 1.46
N GLN A 388 20.75 -1.68 0.32
CA GLN A 388 19.55 -1.14 -0.30
C GLN A 388 18.52 -2.26 -0.34
N LEU A 389 17.37 -2.07 0.32
CA LEU A 389 16.29 -3.04 0.23
C LEU A 389 15.61 -2.97 -1.16
N ARG A 390 15.30 -4.14 -1.72
CA ARG A 390 14.53 -4.29 -2.95
C ARG A 390 13.03 -4.34 -2.62
N LEU A 391 12.26 -3.57 -3.36
CA LEU A 391 10.81 -3.65 -3.36
C LEU A 391 10.36 -4.65 -4.42
N GLU A 392 9.15 -5.17 -4.29
CA GLU A 392 8.57 -6.07 -5.30
C GLU A 392 8.49 -5.43 -6.69
N SER A 393 8.28 -4.11 -6.75
CA SER A 393 8.32 -3.31 -7.98
C SER A 393 9.74 -3.06 -8.50
N GLY A 394 10.78 -3.56 -7.82
CA GLY A 394 12.19 -3.31 -8.09
C GLY A 394 12.89 -2.55 -6.98
N THR A 395 14.14 -2.16 -7.21
CA THR A 395 14.90 -1.41 -6.20
C THR A 395 14.39 0.03 -6.11
N GLN A 396 14.28 0.58 -4.90
CA GLN A 396 13.98 2.01 -4.73
C GLN A 396 15.16 2.84 -5.29
N THR A 397 14.85 3.79 -6.19
CA THR A 397 15.85 4.64 -6.86
C THR A 397 15.72 6.13 -6.55
N SER A 398 14.57 6.58 -6.03
CA SER A 398 14.32 7.96 -5.61
C SER A 398 13.17 8.03 -4.59
N ASP A 399 13.03 9.20 -3.95
CA ASP A 399 11.93 9.57 -3.06
C ASP A 399 11.81 8.66 -1.83
N ASN A 400 12.52 9.01 -0.74
CA ASN A 400 12.58 8.20 0.47
C ASN A 400 11.19 7.93 1.08
N LEU A 401 10.65 6.74 0.79
CA LEU A 401 9.50 6.12 1.43
C LEU A 401 9.88 5.43 2.75
N PHE A 402 11.16 5.12 2.96
CA PHE A 402 11.55 4.26 4.06
C PHE A 402 11.72 5.02 5.37
N VAL A 403 11.27 4.41 6.47
CA VAL A 403 11.39 4.97 7.82
C VAL A 403 11.92 3.92 8.80
N SER A 404 12.88 4.31 9.65
CA SER A 404 13.49 3.44 10.67
C SER A 404 12.87 3.67 12.04
N SER A 405 12.35 2.61 12.69
CA SER A 405 11.74 2.67 14.04
C SER A 405 12.66 3.28 15.09
N ASN A 406 13.97 3.14 14.91
CA ASN A 406 14.97 3.75 15.76
C ASN A 406 16.19 4.18 14.92
N SER A 407 16.25 5.49 14.64
CA SER A 407 17.32 6.08 13.82
C SER A 407 18.72 6.03 14.46
N SER A 408 18.81 5.76 15.77
CA SER A 408 20.08 5.59 16.47
C SER A 408 20.69 4.19 16.30
N ILE A 409 19.89 3.21 15.88
CA ILE A 409 20.31 1.84 15.58
C ILE A 409 20.52 1.69 14.07
N VAL A 410 19.57 2.16 13.26
CA VAL A 410 19.62 2.10 11.79
C VAL A 410 19.28 3.46 11.19
N SER A 411 20.17 4.03 10.38
CA SER A 411 19.89 5.25 9.61
C SER A 411 19.45 4.93 8.18
N ILE A 412 18.68 5.85 7.59
CA ILE A 412 18.22 5.76 6.20
C ILE A 412 18.57 7.08 5.51
N ASP A 413 19.26 7.02 4.37
CA ASP A 413 19.59 8.21 3.58
C ASP A 413 18.42 8.63 2.66
N ALA A 414 18.58 9.75 1.95
CA ALA A 414 17.54 10.29 1.06
C ALA A 414 17.24 9.39 -0.16
N GLN A 415 18.08 8.40 -0.45
CA GLN A 415 17.89 7.40 -1.51
C GLN A 415 17.32 6.08 -0.96
N GLY A 416 17.04 6.01 0.34
CA GLY A 416 16.55 4.78 0.98
C GLY A 416 17.66 3.79 1.31
N ARG A 417 18.94 4.17 1.26
CA ARG A 417 20.03 3.26 1.69
C ARG A 417 20.06 3.20 3.20
N ILE A 418 20.19 2.00 3.71
CA ILE A 418 20.04 1.68 5.12
C ILE A 418 21.39 1.31 5.70
N THR A 419 21.80 1.97 6.79
CA THR A 419 23.11 1.77 7.42
C THR A 419 22.96 1.39 8.90
N GLY A 420 23.64 0.33 9.33
CA GLY A 420 23.74 -0.05 10.74
C GLY A 420 24.61 0.93 11.51
N ILE A 421 24.07 1.60 12.53
CA ILE A 421 24.77 2.64 13.31
C ILE A 421 25.31 2.10 14.64
N ARG A 422 24.48 1.36 15.36
CA ARG A 422 24.82 0.82 16.69
C ARG A 422 24.16 -0.53 16.87
N LYS A 423 24.82 -1.41 17.64
CA LYS A 423 24.25 -2.70 18.04
C LYS A 423 22.84 -2.53 18.63
N GLY A 424 21.87 -3.26 18.09
CA GLY A 424 20.47 -3.17 18.47
C GLY A 424 19.56 -3.76 17.41
N GLU A 425 18.25 -3.60 17.59
CA GLU A 425 17.23 -4.00 16.63
C GLU A 425 16.38 -2.78 16.26
N ALA A 426 16.06 -2.62 14.98
CA ALA A 426 15.14 -1.62 14.47
C ALA A 426 14.33 -2.20 13.31
N TYR A 427 13.15 -1.64 13.06
CA TYR A 427 12.31 -1.98 11.93
C TYR A 427 12.47 -0.90 10.86
N VAL A 428 12.55 -1.30 9.59
CA VAL A 428 12.44 -0.38 8.46
C VAL A 428 11.10 -0.62 7.79
N SER A 429 10.31 0.42 7.56
CA SER A 429 9.02 0.33 6.90
C SER A 429 8.92 1.20 5.65
N VAL A 430 8.18 0.76 4.62
CA VAL A 430 7.85 1.59 3.42
C VAL A 430 6.79 2.65 3.75
N ASP A 431 6.09 2.44 4.86
CA ASP A 431 5.09 3.36 5.36
C ASP A 431 4.91 3.15 6.86
N ARG A 432 4.46 4.20 7.56
CA ARG A 432 4.12 4.15 8.99
C ARG A 432 2.66 4.46 9.26
N TYR A 433 1.88 4.72 8.22
CA TYR A 433 0.70 5.55 8.34
C TYR A 433 -0.57 4.95 7.72
N ILE A 434 -0.48 4.09 6.71
CA ILE A 434 -1.62 3.46 6.03
C ILE A 434 -1.35 1.98 5.67
N GLY A 435 -2.16 1.08 6.25
CA GLY A 435 -2.20 -0.36 5.93
C GLY A 435 -1.67 -1.27 7.04
N ASP A 436 -1.67 -2.59 6.79
CA ASP A 436 -1.14 -3.58 7.74
C ASP A 436 0.38 -3.44 7.89
N PRO A 437 0.91 -3.18 9.11
CA PRO A 437 2.34 -3.01 9.34
C PRO A 437 3.17 -4.26 9.02
N LYS A 438 2.62 -5.47 9.00
CA LYS A 438 3.43 -6.71 8.94
C LYS A 438 4.11 -6.94 7.58
N SER A 439 3.42 -6.71 6.46
CA SER A 439 3.98 -6.90 5.11
C SER A 439 4.78 -5.69 4.60
N LYS A 440 4.84 -4.62 5.40
CA LYS A 440 5.52 -3.36 5.06
C LYS A 440 6.75 -3.10 5.93
N ILE A 441 7.18 -4.07 6.75
CA ILE A 441 8.29 -3.94 7.70
C ILE A 441 9.36 -5.00 7.42
N VAL A 442 10.63 -4.58 7.49
CA VAL A 442 11.80 -5.46 7.58
C VAL A 442 12.50 -5.22 8.91
N THR A 443 12.66 -6.29 9.71
CA THR A 443 13.44 -6.24 10.94
C THR A 443 14.92 -6.25 10.64
N LEU A 444 15.66 -5.29 11.18
CA LEU A 444 17.11 -5.19 11.06
C LEU A 444 17.77 -5.35 12.42
N ARG A 445 18.70 -6.31 12.50
CA ARG A 445 19.50 -6.56 13.71
C ARG A 445 20.93 -6.15 13.46
N VAL A 446 21.34 -5.04 14.05
CA VAL A 446 22.71 -4.56 13.97
C VAL A 446 23.55 -5.31 15.00
N SER A 447 24.50 -6.12 14.55
CA SER A 447 25.53 -6.73 15.37
C SER A 447 26.73 -5.80 15.53
N GLY A 448 27.47 -5.98 16.63
CA GLY A 448 28.79 -5.34 16.77
C GLY A 448 29.79 -5.86 15.74
N ASN A 449 30.98 -5.28 15.72
CA ASN A 449 32.07 -5.74 14.85
C ASN A 449 32.53 -7.12 15.31
N GLY A 450 32.09 -8.18 14.63
CA GLY A 450 32.67 -9.51 14.73
C GLY A 450 33.91 -9.65 13.87
N ASP A 451 34.74 -10.65 14.17
CA ASP A 451 35.92 -11.00 13.36
C ASP A 451 35.53 -11.68 12.04
N GLU A 452 34.33 -12.26 11.99
CA GLU A 452 33.83 -12.94 10.80
C GLU A 452 33.30 -11.94 9.76
N LYS A 453 33.87 -11.97 8.56
CA LYS A 453 33.48 -11.09 7.44
C LYS A 453 33.46 -11.86 6.13
N VAL A 454 32.57 -11.44 5.22
CA VAL A 454 32.57 -11.91 3.84
C VAL A 454 33.85 -11.42 3.16
N SER A 455 34.42 -12.25 2.30
CA SER A 455 35.61 -11.90 1.51
C SER A 455 35.31 -10.72 0.57
N THR A 456 36.29 -9.84 0.34
CA THR A 456 36.13 -8.64 -0.50
C THR A 456 35.56 -8.94 -1.89
N TRP A 457 35.92 -10.08 -2.48
CA TRP A 457 35.42 -10.49 -3.80
C TRP A 457 33.92 -10.80 -3.83
N ALA A 458 33.33 -11.20 -2.70
CA ALA A 458 31.92 -11.55 -2.56
C ALA A 458 31.07 -10.38 -2.03
N GLN A 459 31.70 -9.37 -1.43
CA GLN A 459 31.01 -8.29 -0.70
C GLN A 459 29.87 -7.62 -1.49
N GLY A 460 30.10 -7.29 -2.77
CA GLY A 460 29.09 -6.60 -3.58
C GLY A 460 27.83 -7.43 -3.79
N ALA A 461 27.98 -8.70 -4.22
CA ALA A 461 26.87 -9.61 -4.42
C ALA A 461 26.21 -10.02 -3.09
N TYR A 462 26.98 -10.17 -2.01
CA TYR A 462 26.46 -10.43 -0.67
C TYR A 462 25.55 -9.30 -0.16
N LEU A 463 25.95 -8.03 -0.30
CA LEU A 463 25.10 -6.89 0.10
C LEU A 463 23.83 -6.81 -0.76
N LYS A 464 23.92 -7.14 -2.04
CA LYS A 464 22.77 -7.18 -2.94
C LYS A 464 21.80 -8.31 -2.57
N ALA A 465 22.32 -9.51 -2.32
CA ALA A 465 21.56 -10.66 -1.84
C ALA A 465 20.83 -10.37 -0.52
N LYS A 466 21.48 -9.68 0.42
CA LYS A 466 20.84 -9.19 1.66
C LYS A 466 19.72 -8.20 1.36
N GLY A 467 19.98 -7.21 0.51
CA GLY A 467 18.99 -6.24 0.06
C GLY A 467 17.75 -6.86 -0.61
N ASN A 468 17.95 -7.97 -1.31
CA ASN A 468 16.90 -8.77 -1.94
C ASN A 468 16.21 -9.77 -0.99
N GLY A 469 16.61 -9.84 0.29
CA GLY A 469 16.06 -10.77 1.28
C GLY A 469 16.55 -12.22 1.17
N LEU A 470 17.48 -12.53 0.26
CA LEU A 470 18.00 -13.89 0.02
C LEU A 470 18.84 -14.41 1.19
N ILE A 471 19.37 -13.51 2.02
CA ILE A 471 20.22 -13.83 3.17
C ILE A 471 19.57 -13.27 4.44
N PRO A 472 18.59 -13.96 5.01
CA PRO A 472 18.08 -13.65 6.34
C PRO A 472 19.17 -13.92 7.39
N MET A 473 18.98 -13.34 8.58
CA MET A 473 19.93 -13.38 9.69
C MET A 473 20.43 -14.80 10.02
N ASP A 474 19.55 -15.80 9.99
CA ASP A 474 19.89 -17.19 10.36
C ASP A 474 20.77 -17.89 9.32
N PHE A 475 20.87 -17.34 8.10
CA PHE A 475 21.81 -17.81 7.08
C PHE A 475 23.05 -16.92 6.97
N ASP A 476 23.07 -15.73 7.57
CA ASP A 476 24.18 -14.78 7.49
C ASP A 476 25.31 -15.18 8.47
N LEU A 477 26.07 -16.25 8.21
CA LEU A 477 27.17 -16.72 9.06
C LEU A 477 28.10 -17.72 8.34
N ASN A 478 29.22 -18.10 8.96
CA ASN A 478 30.14 -19.15 8.50
C ASN A 478 30.65 -18.94 7.06
N TYR A 479 30.95 -17.70 6.68
CA TYR A 479 31.10 -17.25 5.28
C TYR A 479 32.06 -18.12 4.45
N GLN A 480 33.27 -18.37 4.95
CA GLN A 480 34.29 -19.17 4.25
C GLN A 480 34.18 -20.68 4.54
N ARG A 481 33.25 -21.11 5.40
CA ARG A 481 33.07 -22.53 5.72
C ARG A 481 32.24 -23.21 4.64
N PRO A 482 32.50 -24.51 4.37
CA PRO A 482 31.66 -25.29 3.48
C PRO A 482 30.21 -25.32 3.92
N ILE A 483 29.27 -25.17 2.98
CA ILE A 483 27.83 -25.16 3.24
C ILE A 483 27.25 -26.59 3.23
N SER A 484 26.35 -26.88 4.16
CA SER A 484 25.64 -28.16 4.22
C SER A 484 24.52 -28.23 3.19
N ARG A 485 24.07 -29.44 2.88
CA ARG A 485 22.95 -29.69 1.95
C ARG A 485 21.65 -29.07 2.45
N ILE A 486 21.37 -29.14 3.75
CA ILE A 486 20.15 -28.55 4.34
C ILE A 486 20.17 -27.03 4.22
N THR A 487 21.29 -26.38 4.57
CA THR A 487 21.39 -24.91 4.51
C THR A 487 21.31 -24.40 3.07
N PHE A 488 22.00 -25.04 2.12
CA PHE A 488 21.88 -24.67 0.70
C PHE A 488 20.44 -24.84 0.18
N THR A 489 19.76 -25.91 0.56
CA THR A 489 18.36 -26.16 0.18
C THR A 489 17.43 -25.10 0.76
N GLY A 490 17.57 -24.77 2.04
CA GLY A 490 16.76 -23.75 2.70
C GLY A 490 16.90 -22.38 2.04
N MET A 491 18.13 -21.95 1.75
CA MET A 491 18.37 -20.69 1.03
C MET A 491 17.77 -20.68 -0.39
N ALA A 492 17.86 -21.80 -1.10
CA ALA A 492 17.31 -21.91 -2.46
C ALA A 492 15.77 -21.92 -2.48
N VAL A 493 15.12 -22.54 -1.49
CA VAL A 493 13.67 -22.46 -1.30
C VAL A 493 13.25 -21.06 -0.91
N ARG A 494 14.02 -20.37 -0.06
CA ARG A 494 13.76 -18.96 0.29
C ARG A 494 13.79 -18.04 -0.91
N MET A 495 14.77 -18.23 -1.81
CA MET A 495 14.81 -17.49 -3.07
C MET A 495 13.53 -17.71 -3.90
N LEU A 496 12.99 -18.94 -3.92
CA LEU A 496 11.72 -19.22 -4.59
C LEU A 496 10.54 -18.49 -3.94
N GLU A 497 10.44 -18.45 -2.60
CA GLU A 497 9.40 -17.67 -1.90
C GLU A 497 9.40 -16.21 -2.35
N ILE A 498 10.59 -15.60 -2.39
CA ILE A 498 10.77 -14.19 -2.76
C ILE A 498 10.37 -13.97 -4.23
N VAL A 499 10.86 -14.82 -5.14
CA VAL A 499 10.53 -14.76 -6.57
C VAL A 499 9.02 -14.96 -6.82
N MET A 500 8.38 -15.80 -6.01
CA MET A 500 6.95 -16.11 -6.14
C MET A 500 6.05 -15.11 -5.44
N LYS A 501 6.60 -14.18 -4.64
CA LYS A 501 5.84 -13.29 -3.76
C LYS A 501 4.86 -14.05 -2.87
N GLN A 502 5.28 -15.22 -2.38
CA GLN A 502 4.44 -16.12 -1.60
C GLN A 502 5.20 -16.63 -0.39
N ASP A 503 4.61 -16.47 0.80
CA ASP A 503 5.06 -17.19 1.97
C ASP A 503 4.56 -18.65 1.87
N ILE A 504 5.49 -19.58 1.61
CA ILE A 504 5.17 -21.00 1.44
C ILE A 504 4.81 -21.63 2.80
N VAL A 505 5.33 -21.10 3.91
CA VAL A 505 5.07 -21.60 5.26
C VAL A 505 3.67 -21.20 5.73
N GLU A 506 3.31 -19.91 5.57
CA GLU A 506 2.04 -19.36 6.06
C GLU A 506 0.84 -19.88 5.24
N ASN A 507 0.98 -19.98 3.91
CA ASN A 507 -0.08 -20.52 3.04
C ASN A 507 -0.37 -22.02 3.23
N GLN A 508 0.50 -22.77 3.94
CA GLN A 508 0.40 -24.24 4.02
C GLN A 508 0.04 -24.80 5.40
N VAL A 509 -0.23 -23.93 6.40
CA VAL A 509 -0.87 -24.35 7.66
C VAL A 509 -2.27 -24.94 7.42
N LEU A 510 -2.90 -24.68 6.26
CA LEU A 510 -4.23 -25.18 5.91
C LEU A 510 -4.27 -26.60 5.28
N HIS A 511 -3.14 -27.23 4.91
CA HIS A 511 -3.18 -28.46 4.10
C HIS A 511 -2.51 -29.73 4.69
N ASN A 512 -1.90 -29.70 5.89
CA ASN A 512 -1.31 -30.90 6.54
C ASN A 512 -0.29 -31.72 5.68
N ASP A 513 0.19 -31.19 4.56
CA ASP A 513 0.79 -31.98 3.47
C ASP A 513 2.31 -31.77 3.30
N ILE A 514 2.96 -31.04 4.22
CA ILE A 514 4.40 -30.75 4.24
C ILE A 514 5.21 -31.66 5.17
N ASN A 515 4.56 -32.56 5.91
CA ASN A 515 5.24 -33.45 6.86
C ASN A 515 5.53 -34.86 6.29
N SER A 516 5.20 -35.12 5.01
CA SER A 516 5.49 -36.41 4.38
C SER A 516 6.66 -36.30 3.41
N THR A 517 7.82 -36.78 3.83
CA THR A 517 8.94 -37.08 2.94
C THR A 517 9.41 -38.51 3.16
N PRO A 518 10.14 -39.10 2.20
CA PRO A 518 10.72 -40.41 2.42
C PRO A 518 11.97 -40.37 3.32
N PHE A 519 12.49 -39.18 3.67
CA PHE A 519 13.74 -39.04 4.41
C PHE A 519 13.54 -39.25 5.90
N ARG A 520 14.41 -40.06 6.51
CA ARG A 520 14.34 -40.42 7.94
C ARG A 520 15.29 -39.61 8.82
N ASP A 521 16.25 -38.92 8.21
CA ASP A 521 17.37 -38.24 8.85
C ASP A 521 17.21 -36.72 8.88
N VAL A 522 16.06 -36.19 8.46
CA VAL A 522 15.76 -34.75 8.46
C VAL A 522 14.26 -34.53 8.65
N SER A 523 13.90 -33.49 9.40
CA SER A 523 12.54 -33.02 9.59
C SER A 523 12.53 -31.50 9.45
N ASP A 524 12.54 -31.04 8.20
CA ASP A 524 12.64 -29.62 7.85
C ASP A 524 11.66 -29.30 6.72
N TRP A 525 10.83 -28.26 6.91
CA TRP A 525 9.75 -27.95 5.97
C TRP A 525 10.27 -27.59 4.57
N ALA A 526 11.42 -26.90 4.47
CA ALA A 526 11.97 -26.46 3.20
C ALA A 526 12.52 -27.65 2.43
N VAL A 527 13.22 -28.57 3.11
CA VAL A 527 13.64 -29.86 2.53
C VAL A 527 12.43 -30.66 2.05
N ASN A 528 11.38 -30.73 2.88
CA ASN A 528 10.19 -31.49 2.55
C ASN A 528 9.45 -30.93 1.33
N TRP A 529 9.24 -29.62 1.32
CA TRP A 529 8.62 -28.92 0.21
C TRP A 529 9.46 -29.04 -1.07
N ALA A 530 10.79 -28.86 -0.97
CA ALA A 530 11.69 -28.98 -2.10
C ALA A 530 11.70 -30.38 -2.70
N ASN A 531 11.62 -31.44 -1.88
CA ASN A 531 11.55 -32.81 -2.37
C ASN A 531 10.23 -33.08 -3.10
N LYS A 532 9.10 -32.69 -2.50
CA LYS A 532 7.76 -32.84 -3.10
C LYS A 532 7.65 -32.09 -4.43
N ASN A 533 8.34 -30.96 -4.56
CA ASN A 533 8.36 -30.14 -5.77
C ASN A 533 9.46 -30.53 -6.77
N GLY A 534 10.17 -31.64 -6.57
CA GLY A 534 11.19 -32.14 -7.50
C GLY A 534 12.48 -31.31 -7.55
N ILE A 535 12.68 -30.40 -6.59
CA ILE A 535 13.87 -29.54 -6.51
C ILE A 535 15.06 -30.35 -6.00
N ILE A 536 14.85 -31.19 -4.99
CA ILE A 536 15.90 -32.01 -4.39
C ILE A 536 15.62 -33.51 -4.43
N SER A 537 16.69 -34.29 -4.33
CA SER A 537 16.67 -35.73 -4.07
C SER A 537 17.64 -36.07 -2.93
N GLY A 538 17.37 -37.19 -2.25
CA GLY A 538 18.24 -37.71 -1.20
C GLY A 538 19.53 -38.31 -1.74
N THR A 539 20.48 -38.58 -0.85
CA THR A 539 21.66 -39.42 -1.12
C THR A 539 21.28 -40.90 -1.23
N SER A 540 20.10 -41.26 -0.72
CA SER A 540 19.40 -42.51 -0.99
C SER A 540 17.89 -42.24 -1.09
N ALA A 541 17.10 -43.29 -1.36
CA ALA A 541 15.64 -43.19 -1.37
C ALA A 541 15.06 -42.70 -0.03
N THR A 542 15.73 -42.95 1.10
CA THR A 542 15.22 -42.63 2.45
C THR A 542 16.16 -41.78 3.29
N THR A 543 17.21 -41.22 2.69
CA THR A 543 18.26 -40.46 3.39
C THR A 543 18.59 -39.21 2.60
N PHE A 544 18.54 -38.05 3.26
CA PHE A 544 18.89 -36.77 2.66
C PHE A 544 20.35 -36.36 2.88
N SER A 545 20.91 -36.75 4.03
CA SER A 545 22.21 -36.34 4.55
C SER A 545 22.31 -34.82 4.77
N PRO A 546 21.54 -34.24 5.72
CA PRO A 546 21.41 -32.79 5.88
C PRO A 546 22.74 -32.09 6.16
N ASP A 547 23.57 -32.66 7.05
CA ASP A 547 24.83 -32.06 7.49
C ASP A 547 26.00 -32.30 6.53
N ALA A 548 25.82 -33.14 5.50
CA ALA A 548 26.85 -33.37 4.51
C ALA A 548 27.07 -32.09 3.69
N THR A 549 28.33 -31.76 3.42
CA THR A 549 28.66 -30.64 2.54
C THR A 549 28.16 -30.91 1.12
N ILE A 550 27.56 -29.90 0.48
CA ILE A 550 27.13 -30.00 -0.91
C ILE A 550 28.33 -29.92 -1.87
N THR A 551 28.36 -30.82 -2.86
CA THR A 551 29.32 -30.76 -3.97
C THR A 551 28.84 -29.82 -5.06
N ARG A 552 29.75 -29.32 -5.90
CA ARG A 552 29.42 -28.40 -7.00
C ARG A 552 28.51 -29.03 -8.05
N GLU A 553 28.68 -30.31 -8.37
CA GLU A 553 27.77 -31.00 -9.30
C GLU A 553 26.35 -31.21 -8.72
N GLN A 554 26.24 -31.41 -7.39
CA GLN A 554 24.94 -31.45 -6.72
C GLN A 554 24.28 -30.08 -6.66
N ALA A 555 25.05 -29.02 -6.40
CA ALA A 555 24.56 -27.65 -6.41
C ALA A 555 24.06 -27.25 -7.81
N ALA A 556 24.79 -27.62 -8.89
CA ALA A 556 24.34 -27.40 -10.27
C ALA A 556 22.95 -28.00 -10.53
N LYS A 557 22.71 -29.24 -10.06
CA LYS A 557 21.40 -29.89 -10.19
C LYS A 557 20.30 -29.17 -9.45
N LEU A 558 20.55 -28.79 -8.20
CA LEU A 558 19.56 -28.09 -7.39
C LEU A 558 19.21 -26.72 -8.01
N LEU A 559 20.22 -25.93 -8.38
CA LEU A 559 20.03 -24.61 -8.97
C LEU A 559 19.28 -24.67 -10.30
N LEU A 560 19.59 -25.65 -11.16
CA LEU A 560 18.86 -25.85 -12.41
C LEU A 560 17.38 -26.16 -12.15
N ASN A 561 17.10 -27.07 -11.21
CA ASN A 561 15.72 -27.39 -10.85
C ASN A 561 14.98 -26.18 -10.25
N VAL A 562 15.66 -25.36 -9.44
CA VAL A 562 15.11 -24.12 -8.88
C VAL A 562 14.80 -23.10 -9.96
N TYR A 563 15.74 -22.90 -10.89
CA TYR A 563 15.56 -21.99 -12.03
C TYR A 563 14.37 -22.42 -12.90
N ASP A 564 14.30 -23.69 -13.28
CA ASP A 564 13.18 -24.24 -14.05
C ASP A 564 11.86 -24.09 -13.31
N LYS A 565 11.85 -24.35 -11.99
CA LYS A 565 10.66 -24.21 -11.14
C LYS A 565 10.18 -22.76 -11.09
N ALA A 566 11.09 -21.82 -10.85
CA ALA A 566 10.79 -20.39 -10.83
C ALA A 566 10.16 -19.91 -12.15
N LEU A 567 10.78 -20.27 -13.28
CA LEU A 567 10.28 -19.87 -14.60
C LEU A 567 8.92 -20.49 -14.94
N ASN A 568 8.70 -21.76 -14.56
CA ASN A 568 7.40 -22.41 -14.77
C ASN A 568 6.30 -21.75 -13.94
N MET A 569 6.60 -21.35 -12.71
CA MET A 569 5.63 -20.70 -11.82
C MET A 569 5.31 -19.27 -12.26
N LYS A 570 6.29 -18.48 -12.70
CA LYS A 570 6.05 -17.12 -13.25
C LYS A 570 5.15 -17.09 -14.48
N LYS A 571 5.07 -18.18 -15.25
CA LYS A 571 4.27 -18.26 -16.48
C LYS A 571 2.79 -18.62 -16.25
N GLY A 572 2.38 -18.96 -15.03
CA GLY A 572 1.03 -19.40 -14.69
C GLY A 572 0.71 -20.84 -15.16
N ALA A 573 -0.33 -21.44 -14.57
CA ALA A 573 -0.75 -22.81 -14.84
C ALA A 573 -1.41 -22.92 -16.23
N GLY A 574 -0.60 -23.21 -17.26
CA GLY A 574 -1.11 -23.42 -18.63
C GLY A 574 -0.06 -23.64 -19.71
N SER A 575 1.22 -23.38 -19.42
CA SER A 575 2.30 -23.58 -20.38
C SER A 575 3.32 -24.57 -19.84
N SER A 576 3.24 -25.83 -20.27
CA SER A 576 4.34 -26.78 -20.06
C SER A 576 5.55 -26.28 -20.83
N VAL A 577 6.54 -25.73 -20.16
CA VAL A 577 7.89 -25.81 -20.69
C VAL A 577 8.19 -27.31 -20.67
N ASN A 578 8.28 -27.92 -21.84
CA ASN A 578 9.03 -29.17 -21.95
C ASN A 578 10.35 -28.88 -21.26
N ALA A 579 10.56 -29.46 -20.06
CA ALA A 579 11.83 -29.43 -19.36
C ALA A 579 12.88 -29.51 -20.44
N THR A 580 13.71 -28.48 -20.57
CA THR A 580 14.63 -28.33 -21.68
C THR A 580 15.52 -29.55 -21.64
N SER A 581 15.09 -30.59 -22.35
CA SER A 581 15.88 -31.66 -22.89
C SER A 581 16.62 -31.01 -24.04
N GLY A 582 17.39 -29.96 -23.69
CA GLY A 582 18.41 -29.40 -24.55
C GLY A 582 19.27 -30.58 -24.93
N GLY A 583 19.33 -30.86 -26.23
CA GLY A 583 20.06 -31.98 -26.77
C GLY A 583 21.44 -32.06 -26.13
N ILE A 584 21.88 -33.28 -25.84
CA ILE A 584 23.17 -33.62 -25.22
C ILE A 584 24.20 -32.61 -25.72
N ALA A 585 24.66 -31.69 -24.87
CA ALA A 585 25.74 -30.80 -25.25
C ALA A 585 26.95 -31.70 -25.54
N THR A 586 27.29 -31.84 -26.82
CA THR A 586 28.30 -32.80 -27.30
C THR A 586 29.74 -32.29 -27.09
N ALA A 587 29.90 -31.08 -26.54
CA ALA A 587 31.20 -30.48 -26.26
C ALA A 587 31.54 -30.63 -24.78
N THR A 588 32.71 -31.19 -24.50
CA THR A 588 33.29 -31.23 -23.15
C THR A 588 33.85 -29.84 -22.80
N PRO A 589 33.20 -29.04 -21.94
CA PRO A 589 33.59 -27.66 -21.71
C PRO A 589 34.77 -27.52 -20.74
N PHE A 590 35.08 -28.55 -19.95
CA PHE A 590 36.12 -28.48 -18.93
C PHE A 590 37.19 -29.58 -19.09
N ALA A 591 38.39 -29.28 -18.62
CA ALA A 591 39.53 -30.18 -18.59
C ALA A 591 39.32 -31.36 -17.61
N ASP A 592 38.48 -31.18 -16.59
CA ASP A 592 38.11 -32.17 -15.56
C ASP A 592 36.74 -32.83 -15.80
N ASP A 593 36.25 -32.80 -17.04
CA ASP A 593 34.97 -33.38 -17.45
C ASP A 593 34.84 -34.89 -17.19
N ASN A 594 35.97 -35.59 -17.06
CA ASN A 594 36.02 -37.00 -16.69
C ASN A 594 35.74 -37.24 -15.21
N LEU A 595 35.86 -36.21 -14.36
CA LEU A 595 35.52 -36.26 -12.94
C LEU A 595 34.04 -35.96 -12.68
N ILE A 596 33.31 -35.41 -13.66
CA ILE A 596 31.87 -35.14 -13.52
C ILE A 596 31.12 -36.48 -13.52
N SER A 597 30.30 -36.71 -12.49
CA SER A 597 29.49 -37.92 -12.40
C SER A 597 28.61 -38.10 -13.66
N PRO A 598 28.44 -39.33 -14.19
CA PRO A 598 27.64 -39.54 -15.40
C PRO A 598 26.22 -38.97 -15.35
N TRP A 599 25.57 -39.02 -14.17
CA TRP A 599 24.24 -38.46 -13.95
C TRP A 599 24.22 -36.92 -13.98
N ALA A 600 25.35 -36.27 -13.68
CA ALA A 600 25.47 -34.82 -13.52
C ALA A 600 25.93 -34.12 -14.80
N LYS A 601 26.51 -34.82 -15.79
CA LYS A 601 27.11 -34.18 -16.98
C LYS A 601 26.20 -33.18 -17.68
N ASN A 602 25.03 -33.63 -18.13
CA ASN A 602 24.09 -32.76 -18.85
C ASN A 602 23.63 -31.58 -17.99
N VAL A 603 23.45 -31.82 -16.69
CA VAL A 603 23.00 -30.81 -15.73
C VAL A 603 24.08 -29.76 -15.51
N VAL A 604 25.34 -30.17 -15.37
CA VAL A 604 26.48 -29.27 -15.22
C VAL A 604 26.64 -28.41 -16.47
N TYR A 605 26.59 -29.02 -17.66
CA TYR A 605 26.69 -28.28 -18.92
C TYR A 605 25.58 -27.25 -19.06
N GLU A 606 24.34 -27.62 -18.72
CA GLU A 606 23.20 -26.71 -18.79
C GLU A 606 23.27 -25.61 -17.74
N ALA A 607 23.64 -25.92 -16.50
CA ALA A 607 23.81 -24.92 -15.44
C ALA A 607 24.90 -23.89 -15.79
N VAL A 608 25.98 -24.32 -16.45
CA VAL A 608 27.04 -23.43 -16.94
C VAL A 608 26.54 -22.59 -18.12
N ARG A 609 25.85 -23.21 -19.08
CA ARG A 609 25.27 -22.51 -20.25
C ARG A 609 24.28 -21.42 -19.84
N LEU A 610 23.46 -21.70 -18.83
CA LEU A 610 22.49 -20.77 -18.25
C LEU A 610 23.11 -19.81 -17.23
N ASN A 611 24.42 -19.90 -16.98
CA ASN A 611 25.15 -19.07 -16.02
C ASN A 611 24.67 -19.21 -14.56
N LEU A 612 24.02 -20.34 -14.21
CA LEU A 612 23.57 -20.63 -12.85
C LEU A 612 24.74 -20.99 -11.93
N LEU A 613 25.74 -21.71 -12.47
CA LEU A 613 26.98 -22.04 -11.78
C LEU A 613 28.12 -22.06 -12.80
N GLN A 614 29.18 -21.30 -12.54
CA GLN A 614 30.36 -21.25 -13.41
C GLN A 614 31.46 -22.18 -12.90
N GLY A 615 32.44 -22.48 -13.76
CA GLY A 615 33.68 -23.17 -13.39
C GLY A 615 34.44 -22.46 -12.27
N THR A 616 35.32 -23.18 -11.58
CA THR A 616 36.23 -22.58 -10.60
C THR A 616 37.29 -21.71 -11.27
N ASP A 617 37.60 -22.02 -12.54
CA ASP A 617 38.38 -21.20 -13.45
C ASP A 617 37.87 -21.37 -14.90
N SER A 618 38.60 -20.84 -15.89
CA SER A 618 38.23 -20.91 -17.31
C SER A 618 38.28 -22.32 -17.93
N THR A 619 38.85 -23.29 -17.22
CA THR A 619 39.16 -24.64 -17.70
C THR A 619 38.67 -25.76 -16.78
N HIS A 620 38.35 -25.49 -15.51
CA HIS A 620 37.92 -26.50 -14.53
C HIS A 620 36.55 -26.22 -13.94
N PHE A 621 35.77 -27.28 -13.74
CA PHE A 621 34.51 -27.21 -13.03
C PHE A 621 34.63 -27.58 -11.55
N ASP A 622 35.54 -28.48 -11.19
CA ASP A 622 35.70 -29.11 -9.88
C ASP A 622 34.40 -29.74 -9.34
N PRO A 623 33.89 -30.83 -9.94
CA PRO A 623 32.55 -31.35 -9.65
C PRO A 623 32.36 -31.82 -8.21
N HIS A 624 33.42 -32.33 -7.58
CA HIS A 624 33.41 -32.78 -6.18
C HIS A 624 33.89 -31.70 -5.20
N GLY A 625 34.29 -30.54 -5.71
CA GLY A 625 34.58 -29.35 -4.93
C GLY A 625 33.42 -28.96 -4.03
N LYS A 626 33.76 -28.38 -2.89
CA LYS A 626 32.79 -27.97 -1.87
C LYS A 626 32.48 -26.49 -2.04
N LEU A 627 31.20 -26.12 -1.95
CA LEU A 627 30.80 -24.71 -1.91
C LEU A 627 30.89 -24.15 -0.49
N THR A 628 31.33 -22.90 -0.37
CA THR A 628 31.23 -22.14 0.89
C THR A 628 29.90 -21.36 0.97
N HIS A 629 29.60 -20.81 2.15
CA HIS A 629 28.43 -19.95 2.33
C HIS A 629 28.54 -18.69 1.45
N GLU A 630 29.68 -17.99 1.45
CA GLU A 630 29.86 -16.79 0.63
C GLU A 630 29.80 -17.07 -0.87
N GLN A 631 30.28 -18.23 -1.34
CA GLN A 631 30.08 -18.65 -2.73
C GLN A 631 28.59 -18.87 -3.03
N THR A 632 27.85 -19.47 -2.10
CA THR A 632 26.40 -19.69 -2.24
C THR A 632 25.65 -18.38 -2.35
N TYR A 633 26.01 -17.36 -1.56
CA TYR A 633 25.41 -16.03 -1.63
C TYR A 633 25.55 -15.40 -3.02
N VAL A 634 26.76 -15.44 -3.58
CA VAL A 634 27.04 -14.91 -4.93
C VAL A 634 26.28 -15.69 -6.00
N ILE A 635 26.19 -17.01 -5.85
CA ILE A 635 25.47 -17.88 -6.78
C ILE A 635 23.97 -17.57 -6.75
N LEU A 636 23.35 -17.51 -5.57
CA LEU A 636 21.92 -17.25 -5.43
C LEU A 636 21.54 -15.85 -5.88
N GLU A 637 22.36 -14.83 -5.59
CA GLU A 637 22.11 -13.49 -6.14
C GLU A 637 22.09 -13.49 -7.66
N ARG A 638 23.05 -14.16 -8.29
CA ARG A 638 23.09 -14.26 -9.76
C ARG A 638 21.86 -14.99 -10.30
N VAL A 639 21.47 -16.11 -9.69
CA VAL A 639 20.30 -16.87 -10.14
C VAL A 639 19.03 -16.04 -9.95
N PHE A 640 18.91 -15.30 -8.85
CA PHE A 640 17.83 -14.36 -8.61
C PHE A 640 17.77 -13.28 -9.70
N GLU A 641 18.90 -12.63 -10.01
CA GLU A 641 18.98 -11.65 -11.10
C GLU A 641 18.59 -12.23 -12.47
N LEU A 642 18.95 -13.49 -12.76
CA LEU A 642 18.57 -14.16 -14.01
C LEU A 642 17.07 -14.49 -14.11
N ILE A 643 16.38 -14.56 -12.98
CA ILE A 643 14.94 -14.83 -12.91
C ILE A 643 14.13 -13.52 -12.88
N GLU A 644 14.66 -12.49 -12.23
CA GLU A 644 14.01 -11.20 -11.98
C GLU A 644 14.34 -10.11 -13.00
N GLY A 645 15.49 -10.19 -13.66
CA GLY A 645 15.93 -9.29 -14.72
C GLY A 645 15.55 -9.81 -16.10
#